data_AF-A0A399ICF8-F1
#
_entry.id   AF-A0A399ICF8-F1
#
_cell.length_a   1.000
_cell.length_b   1.000
_cell.length_c   1.000
_cell.angle_alpha   90.00
_cell.angle_beta   90.00
_cell.angle_gamma   90.00
#
_symmetry.space_group_name_H-M   'P 1'
#
loop_
_entity.id
_entity.type
_entity.pdbx_description
1 polymer ?
#
loop_
_entity_poly.entity_id
_entity_poly.type
_entity_poly.pdbx_seq_one_letter_code
_entity_poly.pdbx_strand_id
1 'polypeptide(L)'
;MNELETHLPKPLFPFYFILCGLVLLSCAPVWAASPPVPFSIAMYYAHHLPVDELKAFDVVVADPDSGASPSSFNNNHSEMFAYVSLGEVDPGRAATKGMDKKWFIGSNKTWKTDIVDTSNPEWRAYFIDKVVAPLWRAGYRGFFVDTLDSYRLAVQPGDFPRMEAGMVATLLELRQRFPGVKLILNRGFELVGRLKGEIFAVAAESLFQGHDPESGNYRQVPEKERQWLLARFQEVLEAGVPVIAIDYVSPDQRDLARSTAAKIKELGIIPWVTDKDLASLGIGAVEVMPRKILGLYDGAEGGGDPFFSNLQRFAAMPLNYLGYTLELHDLREPLPEGILAGRYAGVLVWPVSDQSGEQRGLKEWTMRRVKEGVPILFLDRFGFTPDSNASRILGLDLDETKRAVAPVKVLHRDGRIGFEQLPLPNSDTFIPLTLKQGTSLLRLQDAGKTVSDAAALTPWGGYILSPHVVTRLFNDQTAWVMDPFRLFKDALRLPDMPVPDTTTENGVRLLLSHVDGDGFASMAEWPGGGLAADELRRKILEKYRLPVTVSVITGVVAPNGLYPDKSPRLEQAARDIFALPWVEAASHSFSHPFRWKPDQGEAGSEVQTWHNLNIPGYVFNLDAEIGGSINYINERLMPPGKKARVFQWTGNCVPGEDAIRISYQDGCLNINGGDTTITNSNRSLTRVAPLGLSRNGWFQVFAPDQNENIYTDLWSDNFYGYRRVLETFSLTDAPRRLKPVDIYYHFYSATKEASMGALSQVYDWAVSSRLHSVFTSDYIEKVLDFNRTVVARDGTGWLVRNSGKLRELRIPVDGGYPDLETSRNVAGYLDYNASRYIHLVPGGEAVIRLTAAPGNIPCLSRANARLESLERTSHGMRLVFDSYTPYSVTLANALGCRVKGADGEPSPAGNGANGIELPEGKHALVVECP
;
A
#
# COMPACT_ATOMS: atom_id res chain seq x y z
N MET A 1 3.10 29.60 57.02
CA MET A 1 4.42 30.04 56.52
C MET A 1 5.39 28.87 56.65
N ASN A 2 6.33 28.83 55.71
CA ASN A 2 7.69 28.25 55.68
C ASN A 2 8.31 27.86 57.05
N GLU A 3 9.26 26.91 57.19
CA GLU A 3 9.91 25.93 56.28
C GLU A 3 10.83 24.98 57.12
N LEU A 4 11.16 23.77 56.63
CA LEU A 4 12.27 22.88 57.09
C LEU A 4 12.14 22.42 58.59
N GLU A 5 12.97 21.58 59.26
CA GLU A 5 14.00 20.53 59.00
C GLU A 5 14.08 19.61 60.28
N THR A 6 14.93 18.59 60.53
CA THR A 6 16.14 17.99 59.90
C THR A 6 16.16 16.43 60.07
N HIS A 7 17.34 15.79 60.02
CA HIS A 7 17.66 14.36 60.14
C HIS A 7 17.63 13.72 61.56
N LEU A 8 17.29 12.40 61.63
CA LEU A 8 17.93 11.23 62.32
C LEU A 8 18.42 11.32 63.80
N PRO A 9 18.43 10.22 64.62
CA PRO A 9 18.92 8.87 64.26
C PRO A 9 18.21 7.64 64.92
N LYS A 10 18.88 6.46 64.85
CA LYS A 10 18.42 5.09 65.25
C LYS A 10 18.43 4.83 66.78
N PRO A 11 17.74 3.77 67.26
CA PRO A 11 18.50 2.63 67.81
C PRO A 11 17.91 1.19 67.63
N LEU A 12 18.83 0.23 67.46
CA LEU A 12 18.98 -1.13 68.05
C LEU A 12 17.77 -2.00 68.53
N PHE A 13 17.68 -3.24 67.97
CA PHE A 13 17.66 -4.60 68.61
C PHE A 13 16.91 -4.88 69.96
N PRO A 14 16.45 -6.14 70.26
CA PRO A 14 15.89 -7.21 69.40
C PRO A 14 14.87 -8.20 70.10
N PHE A 15 14.66 -9.40 69.50
CA PHE A 15 14.31 -10.72 70.08
C PHE A 15 12.83 -11.19 70.32
N TYR A 16 12.50 -12.29 69.62
CA TYR A 16 11.65 -13.46 69.99
C TYR A 16 10.12 -13.34 70.27
N PHE A 17 9.31 -14.07 69.48
CA PHE A 17 8.39 -15.19 69.84
C PHE A 17 7.80 -15.73 68.51
N ILE A 18 8.24 -16.88 67.99
CA ILE A 18 7.76 -18.26 68.20
C ILE A 18 6.44 -18.63 67.47
N LEU A 19 6.55 -19.65 66.60
CA LEU A 19 5.52 -20.53 65.99
C LEU A 19 4.26 -19.92 65.35
N CYS A 20 4.22 -19.96 64.01
CA CYS A 20 3.08 -20.55 63.29
C CYS A 20 3.56 -21.03 61.90
N GLY A 21 3.82 -22.34 61.74
CA GLY A 21 4.42 -22.89 60.52
C GLY A 21 3.59 -24.03 59.93
N LEU A 22 2.83 -23.74 58.87
CA LEU A 22 2.13 -24.76 58.10
C LEU A 22 1.89 -24.29 56.65
N VAL A 23 2.62 -24.92 55.74
CA VAL A 23 2.41 -25.02 54.27
C VAL A 23 1.64 -23.88 53.58
N LEU A 24 2.39 -22.92 53.03
CA LEU A 24 2.01 -22.19 51.82
C LEU A 24 3.16 -22.28 50.81
N LEU A 25 3.25 -23.42 50.09
CA LEU A 25 3.92 -23.41 48.80
C LEU A 25 3.04 -22.57 47.85
N SER A 26 3.47 -21.36 47.57
CA SER A 26 2.86 -20.50 46.56
C SER A 26 3.14 -21.07 45.17
N CYS A 27 2.28 -22.00 44.73
CA CYS A 27 2.10 -22.34 43.33
C CYS A 27 1.55 -21.11 42.59
N ALA A 28 2.43 -20.14 42.31
CA ALA A 28 2.17 -19.15 41.29
C ALA A 28 1.88 -19.91 39.99
N PRO A 29 0.72 -19.71 39.34
CA PRO A 29 0.46 -20.35 38.07
C PRO A 29 1.46 -19.78 37.07
N VAL A 30 2.45 -20.57 36.69
CA VAL A 30 3.24 -20.30 35.50
C VAL A 30 2.25 -20.33 34.35
N TRP A 31 1.84 -19.14 33.89
CA TRP A 31 1.18 -18.97 32.61
C TRP A 31 2.20 -19.37 31.54
N ALA A 32 2.24 -20.66 31.23
CA ALA A 32 2.88 -21.15 30.03
C ALA A 32 2.23 -20.40 28.87
N ALA A 33 3.00 -19.53 28.22
CA ALA A 33 2.52 -18.82 27.04
C ALA A 33 2.04 -19.84 26.02
N SER A 34 0.83 -19.67 25.50
CA SER A 34 0.27 -20.57 24.49
C SER A 34 1.29 -20.77 23.36
N PRO A 35 1.53 -22.01 22.92
CA PRO A 35 2.56 -22.28 21.92
C PRO A 35 2.28 -21.45 20.67
N PRO A 36 3.29 -20.77 20.10
CA PRO A 36 3.09 -19.92 18.94
C PRO A 36 2.61 -20.78 17.77
N VAL A 37 1.47 -20.39 17.18
CA VAL A 37 0.94 -21.04 15.99
C VAL A 37 1.97 -21.01 14.85
N PRO A 38 2.22 -22.13 14.15
CA PRO A 38 3.41 -22.28 13.31
C PRO A 38 3.35 -21.50 11.99
N PHE A 39 2.15 -21.12 11.55
CA PHE A 39 1.92 -20.26 10.40
C PHE A 39 0.53 -19.60 10.49
N SER A 40 0.29 -18.64 9.60
CA SER A 40 -0.97 -17.93 9.40
C SER A 40 -1.63 -18.35 8.08
N ILE A 41 -2.96 -18.44 8.08
CA ILE A 41 -3.74 -18.89 6.91
C ILE A 41 -4.93 -17.97 6.63
N ALA A 42 -5.27 -17.85 5.34
CA ALA A 42 -6.55 -17.32 4.87
C ALA A 42 -7.17 -18.28 3.84
N MET A 43 -8.50 -18.21 3.69
CA MET A 43 -9.26 -18.94 2.67
C MET A 43 -10.25 -17.99 2.02
N TYR A 44 -10.22 -17.87 0.69
CA TYR A 44 -11.01 -16.91 -0.07
C TYR A 44 -11.43 -17.50 -1.43
N TYR A 45 -12.73 -17.81 -1.60
CA TYR A 45 -13.24 -18.50 -2.79
C TYR A 45 -14.11 -17.62 -3.71
N ALA A 46 -14.48 -16.41 -3.26
CA ALA A 46 -15.15 -15.44 -4.13
C ALA A 46 -14.23 -14.92 -5.26
N HIS A 47 -14.84 -14.46 -6.36
CA HIS A 47 -14.12 -13.81 -7.47
C HIS A 47 -13.47 -12.49 -7.05
N HIS A 48 -12.51 -12.00 -7.86
CA HIS A 48 -11.79 -10.73 -7.64
C HIS A 48 -11.00 -10.67 -6.32
N LEU A 49 -10.16 -11.69 -6.08
CA LEU A 49 -9.31 -11.82 -4.89
C LEU A 49 -8.59 -10.50 -4.53
N PRO A 50 -8.59 -10.08 -3.25
CA PRO A 50 -7.74 -8.99 -2.76
C PRO A 50 -6.29 -9.48 -2.64
N VAL A 51 -5.63 -9.60 -3.79
CA VAL A 51 -4.32 -10.28 -3.99
C VAL A 51 -3.20 -9.70 -3.13
N ASP A 52 -3.21 -8.41 -2.84
CA ASP A 52 -2.16 -7.81 -1.99
C ASP A 52 -2.47 -8.05 -0.51
N GLU A 53 -3.69 -7.77 -0.05
CA GLU A 53 -4.12 -8.00 1.34
C GLU A 53 -3.89 -9.45 1.79
N LEU A 54 -4.14 -10.42 0.90
CA LEU A 54 -3.94 -11.84 1.16
C LEU A 54 -2.47 -12.24 1.41
N LYS A 55 -1.48 -11.42 1.00
CA LYS A 55 -0.04 -11.68 1.28
C LYS A 55 0.34 -11.45 2.75
N ALA A 56 -0.57 -10.94 3.58
CA ALA A 56 -0.41 -10.94 5.04
C ALA A 56 -0.31 -12.36 5.64
N PHE A 57 -0.82 -13.38 4.94
CA PHE A 57 -0.88 -14.76 5.42
C PHE A 57 0.21 -15.61 4.75
N ASP A 58 0.75 -16.58 5.48
CA ASP A 58 1.79 -17.49 4.97
C ASP A 58 1.23 -18.47 3.95
N VAL A 59 -0.02 -18.90 4.16
CA VAL A 59 -0.78 -19.80 3.28
C VAL A 59 -2.11 -19.15 2.89
N VAL A 60 -2.44 -19.19 1.61
CA VAL A 60 -3.74 -18.70 1.11
C VAL A 60 -4.42 -19.78 0.29
N VAL A 61 -5.52 -20.33 0.78
CA VAL A 61 -6.34 -21.28 0.01
C VAL A 61 -7.30 -20.50 -0.88
N ALA A 62 -7.24 -20.75 -2.18
CA ALA A 62 -8.13 -20.14 -3.16
C ALA A 62 -8.80 -21.22 -4.03
N ASP A 63 -9.97 -20.90 -4.56
CA ASP A 63 -10.56 -21.67 -5.65
C ASP A 63 -9.74 -21.42 -6.94
N PRO A 64 -9.23 -22.46 -7.64
CA PRO A 64 -8.53 -22.26 -8.91
C PRO A 64 -9.35 -21.55 -9.99
N ASP A 65 -10.69 -21.68 -9.96
CA ASP A 65 -11.60 -21.04 -10.92
C ASP A 65 -11.84 -19.54 -10.58
N SER A 66 -11.24 -19.01 -9.50
CA SER A 66 -11.35 -17.60 -9.08
C SER A 66 -10.56 -16.60 -9.95
N GLY A 67 -9.65 -17.10 -10.80
CA GLY A 67 -8.85 -16.30 -11.75
C GLY A 67 -7.48 -15.82 -11.26
N ALA A 68 -7.06 -16.17 -10.05
CA ALA A 68 -5.71 -15.88 -9.56
C ALA A 68 -4.68 -16.94 -10.03
N SER A 69 -3.39 -16.57 -10.08
CA SER A 69 -2.29 -17.49 -10.40
C SER A 69 -1.22 -17.49 -9.30
N PRO A 70 -0.69 -18.65 -8.89
CA PRO A 70 0.49 -18.73 -8.04
C PRO A 70 1.69 -17.94 -8.59
N SER A 71 1.82 -17.81 -9.91
CA SER A 71 2.93 -17.09 -10.55
C SER A 71 2.90 -15.57 -10.38
N SER A 72 1.75 -14.97 -10.04
CA SER A 72 1.60 -13.54 -9.74
C SER A 72 1.31 -13.27 -8.26
N PHE A 73 1.00 -14.31 -7.48
CA PHE A 73 0.75 -14.22 -6.05
C PHE A 73 1.99 -14.53 -5.19
N ASN A 74 2.63 -15.68 -5.44
CA ASN A 74 3.60 -16.27 -4.51
C ASN A 74 4.85 -15.40 -4.37
N ASN A 75 5.37 -15.33 -3.14
CA ASN A 75 6.62 -14.67 -2.81
C ASN A 75 7.32 -15.39 -1.64
N ASN A 76 8.41 -14.83 -1.12
CA ASN A 76 9.21 -15.45 -0.05
C ASN A 76 8.44 -15.70 1.26
N HIS A 77 7.30 -15.02 1.47
CA HIS A 77 6.55 -15.00 2.73
C HIS A 77 5.10 -15.45 2.59
N SER A 78 4.62 -15.78 1.38
CA SER A 78 3.21 -16.12 1.15
C SER A 78 3.04 -17.05 -0.07
N GLU A 79 2.29 -18.14 0.10
CA GLU A 79 2.10 -19.21 -0.88
C GLU A 79 0.61 -19.53 -1.11
N MET A 80 0.18 -19.53 -2.37
CA MET A 80 -1.18 -19.91 -2.75
C MET A 80 -1.35 -21.43 -2.86
N PHE A 81 -2.37 -21.95 -2.19
CA PHE A 81 -2.82 -23.33 -2.23
C PHE A 81 -4.14 -23.42 -3.02
N ALA A 82 -4.33 -24.52 -3.75
CA ALA A 82 -5.58 -24.76 -4.47
C ALA A 82 -6.57 -25.56 -3.61
N TYR A 83 -7.84 -25.14 -3.59
CA TYR A 83 -8.94 -25.98 -3.16
C TYR A 83 -9.16 -27.16 -4.13
N VAL A 84 -9.27 -28.39 -3.62
CA VAL A 84 -9.65 -29.59 -4.37
C VAL A 84 -10.53 -30.52 -3.53
N SER A 85 -11.64 -31.00 -4.08
CA SER A 85 -12.53 -31.96 -3.41
C SER A 85 -12.22 -33.41 -3.86
N LEU A 86 -12.04 -34.34 -2.92
CA LEU A 86 -11.65 -35.74 -3.21
C LEU A 86 -12.78 -36.76 -3.00
N GLY A 87 -13.70 -36.51 -2.07
CA GLY A 87 -14.86 -37.37 -1.79
C GLY A 87 -16.14 -36.97 -2.53
N GLU A 88 -16.20 -35.76 -3.09
CA GLU A 88 -17.35 -35.21 -3.81
C GLU A 88 -16.95 -34.47 -5.09
N VAL A 89 -17.90 -34.37 -6.02
CA VAL A 89 -17.76 -33.81 -7.35
C VAL A 89 -18.90 -32.82 -7.62
N ASP A 90 -18.57 -31.60 -8.05
CA ASP A 90 -19.54 -30.57 -8.46
C ASP A 90 -19.92 -30.75 -9.96
N PRO A 91 -21.18 -31.09 -10.30
CA PRO A 91 -21.62 -31.25 -11.69
C PRO A 91 -21.55 -29.97 -12.54
N GLY A 92 -21.37 -28.79 -11.94
CA GLY A 92 -21.24 -27.51 -12.63
C GLY A 92 -19.85 -27.26 -13.23
N ARG A 93 -18.78 -27.77 -12.62
CA ARG A 93 -17.40 -27.45 -13.02
C ARG A 93 -17.02 -28.02 -14.39
N ALA A 94 -16.11 -27.33 -15.08
CA ALA A 94 -15.61 -27.80 -16.37
C ALA A 94 -14.91 -29.16 -16.29
N ALA A 95 -14.22 -29.42 -15.17
CA ALA A 95 -13.48 -30.65 -14.89
C ALA A 95 -14.35 -31.88 -14.55
N THR A 96 -15.68 -31.78 -14.59
CA THR A 96 -16.59 -32.88 -14.22
C THR A 96 -17.49 -33.34 -15.38
N LYS A 97 -17.47 -32.59 -16.49
CA LYS A 97 -18.21 -32.92 -17.72
C LYS A 97 -17.67 -34.19 -18.37
N GLY A 98 -18.50 -35.24 -18.40
CA GLY A 98 -18.17 -36.52 -19.04
C GLY A 98 -17.44 -37.53 -18.14
N MET A 99 -17.44 -37.34 -16.82
CA MET A 99 -16.98 -38.37 -15.86
C MET A 99 -17.85 -39.64 -15.94
N ASP A 100 -17.24 -40.79 -15.67
CA ASP A 100 -17.94 -42.07 -15.71
C ASP A 100 -18.90 -42.22 -14.51
N LYS A 101 -20.17 -42.48 -14.80
CA LYS A 101 -21.21 -42.58 -13.76
C LYS A 101 -20.97 -43.72 -12.77
N LYS A 102 -20.16 -44.72 -13.11
CA LYS A 102 -19.80 -45.82 -12.18
C LYS A 102 -18.90 -45.38 -11.02
N TRP A 103 -18.36 -44.15 -11.05
CA TRP A 103 -17.57 -43.60 -9.95
C TRP A 103 -18.45 -43.00 -8.84
N PHE A 104 -19.71 -42.68 -9.10
CA PHE A 104 -20.62 -42.07 -8.11
C PHE A 104 -21.37 -43.14 -7.30
N ILE A 105 -21.46 -42.91 -5.98
CA ILE A 105 -22.05 -43.83 -4.99
C ILE A 105 -23.19 -43.20 -4.18
N GLY A 106 -23.38 -41.88 -4.28
CA GLY A 106 -24.44 -41.14 -3.60
C GLY A 106 -24.44 -39.67 -4.05
N SER A 107 -25.25 -38.83 -3.40
CA SER A 107 -25.24 -37.38 -3.61
C SER A 107 -25.49 -36.63 -2.32
N ASN A 108 -24.77 -35.53 -2.14
CA ASN A 108 -24.90 -34.65 -0.98
C ASN A 108 -25.93 -33.56 -1.30
N LYS A 109 -27.16 -33.74 -0.80
CA LYS A 109 -28.31 -32.87 -1.14
C LYS A 109 -28.13 -31.42 -0.70
N THR A 110 -27.32 -31.18 0.33
CA THR A 110 -27.05 -29.84 0.89
C THR A 110 -26.22 -29.02 -0.08
N TRP A 111 -25.13 -29.60 -0.59
CA TRP A 111 -24.19 -28.93 -1.50
C TRP A 111 -24.46 -29.19 -3.00
N LYS A 112 -25.38 -30.12 -3.32
CA LYS A 112 -25.80 -30.53 -4.68
C LYS A 112 -24.69 -31.19 -5.50
N THR A 113 -23.75 -31.81 -4.81
CA THR A 113 -22.59 -32.55 -5.31
C THR A 113 -22.86 -34.05 -5.35
N ASP A 114 -22.16 -34.77 -6.24
CA ASP A 114 -22.18 -36.24 -6.31
C ASP A 114 -21.00 -36.83 -5.51
N ILE A 115 -21.27 -37.84 -4.68
CA ILE A 115 -20.28 -38.49 -3.80
C ILE A 115 -19.62 -39.64 -4.57
N VAL A 116 -18.28 -39.76 -4.51
CA VAL A 116 -17.49 -40.71 -5.31
C VAL A 116 -16.90 -41.89 -4.51
N ASP A 117 -16.72 -43.03 -5.18
CA ASP A 117 -15.99 -44.18 -4.62
C ASP A 117 -14.48 -43.87 -4.58
N THR A 118 -14.01 -43.36 -3.45
CA THR A 118 -12.59 -43.02 -3.23
C THR A 118 -11.64 -44.21 -3.26
N SER A 119 -12.14 -45.45 -3.26
CA SER A 119 -11.33 -46.65 -3.46
C SER A 119 -11.19 -47.07 -4.92
N ASN A 120 -11.95 -46.48 -5.84
CA ASN A 120 -11.89 -46.79 -7.26
C ASN A 120 -10.56 -46.28 -7.87
N PRO A 121 -9.71 -47.16 -8.44
CA PRO A 121 -8.41 -46.76 -8.97
C PRO A 121 -8.51 -45.87 -10.21
N GLU A 122 -9.61 -45.92 -10.97
CA GLU A 122 -9.83 -45.00 -12.09
C GLU A 122 -10.12 -43.57 -11.61
N TRP A 123 -10.93 -43.42 -10.55
CA TRP A 123 -11.16 -42.11 -9.93
C TRP A 123 -9.87 -41.53 -9.35
N ARG A 124 -9.05 -42.35 -8.67
CA ARG A 124 -7.73 -41.93 -8.19
C ARG A 124 -6.86 -41.42 -9.35
N ALA A 125 -6.75 -42.18 -10.43
CA ALA A 125 -6.00 -41.75 -11.62
C ALA A 125 -6.57 -40.44 -12.20
N TYR A 126 -7.90 -40.31 -12.30
CA TYR A 126 -8.56 -39.10 -12.79
C TYR A 126 -8.27 -37.88 -11.92
N PHE A 127 -8.43 -37.98 -10.61
CA PHE A 127 -8.13 -36.89 -9.67
C PHE A 127 -6.68 -36.42 -9.81
N ILE A 128 -5.73 -37.35 -9.87
CA ILE A 128 -4.30 -37.04 -9.99
C ILE A 128 -3.97 -36.44 -11.37
N ASP A 129 -4.45 -37.03 -12.47
CA ASP A 129 -4.12 -36.59 -13.85
C ASP A 129 -4.90 -35.36 -14.35
N LYS A 130 -6.13 -35.16 -13.87
CA LYS A 130 -7.10 -34.19 -14.43
C LYS A 130 -7.46 -33.07 -13.48
N VAL A 131 -7.33 -33.25 -12.16
CA VAL A 131 -7.52 -32.18 -11.17
C VAL A 131 -6.16 -31.65 -10.70
N VAL A 132 -5.29 -32.51 -10.16
CA VAL A 132 -4.05 -32.04 -9.51
C VAL A 132 -2.92 -31.73 -10.50
N ALA A 133 -2.67 -32.57 -11.51
CA ALA A 133 -1.58 -32.36 -12.47
C ALA A 133 -1.69 -31.07 -13.34
N PRO A 134 -2.87 -30.55 -13.70
CA PRO A 134 -3.01 -29.21 -14.29
C PRO A 134 -2.63 -28.10 -13.32
N LEU A 135 -3.10 -28.14 -12.08
CA LEU A 135 -2.82 -27.13 -11.05
C LEU A 135 -1.33 -27.09 -10.67
N TRP A 136 -0.68 -28.26 -10.56
CA TRP A 136 0.77 -28.33 -10.36
C TRP A 136 1.55 -27.68 -11.52
N ARG A 137 1.07 -27.81 -12.77
CA ARG A 137 1.67 -27.11 -13.93
C ARG A 137 1.38 -25.61 -13.94
N ALA A 138 0.26 -25.17 -13.40
CA ALA A 138 -0.06 -23.75 -13.19
C ALA A 138 0.76 -23.08 -12.06
N GLY A 139 1.48 -23.87 -11.26
CA GLY A 139 2.43 -23.39 -10.26
C GLY A 139 2.06 -23.71 -8.81
N TYR A 140 0.88 -24.29 -8.55
CA TYR A 140 0.48 -24.67 -7.18
C TYR A 140 1.42 -25.73 -6.60
N ARG A 141 1.84 -25.55 -5.35
CA ARG A 141 2.66 -26.51 -4.59
C ARG A 141 2.00 -26.99 -3.31
N GLY A 142 0.90 -26.35 -2.90
CA GLY A 142 0.03 -26.80 -1.84
C GLY A 142 -1.42 -27.01 -2.30
N PHE A 143 -2.12 -27.95 -1.66
CA PHE A 143 -3.52 -28.26 -1.89
C PHE A 143 -4.29 -28.37 -0.57
N PHE A 144 -5.49 -27.83 -0.55
CA PHE A 144 -6.49 -28.07 0.49
C PHE A 144 -7.43 -29.16 -0.03
N VAL A 145 -7.35 -30.35 0.56
CA VAL A 145 -8.07 -31.54 0.12
C VAL A 145 -9.31 -31.72 0.99
N ASP A 146 -10.46 -31.55 0.38
CA ASP A 146 -11.76 -31.48 1.03
C ASP A 146 -12.60 -32.77 0.85
N THR A 147 -13.75 -32.81 1.54
CA THR A 147 -14.80 -33.86 1.49
C THR A 147 -14.33 -35.26 1.89
N LEU A 148 -13.32 -35.33 2.76
CA LEU A 148 -12.68 -36.55 3.23
C LEU A 148 -13.53 -37.39 4.21
N ASP A 149 -14.75 -36.96 4.57
CA ASP A 149 -15.73 -37.69 5.37
C ASP A 149 -17.06 -37.98 4.65
N SER A 150 -17.30 -37.41 3.46
CA SER A 150 -18.57 -37.49 2.72
C SER A 150 -19.04 -38.90 2.36
N TYR A 151 -18.13 -39.87 2.24
CA TYR A 151 -18.48 -41.28 2.02
C TYR A 151 -19.42 -41.84 3.10
N ARG A 152 -19.40 -41.27 4.31
CA ARG A 152 -20.25 -41.68 5.44
C ARG A 152 -21.73 -41.38 5.23
N LEU A 153 -22.07 -40.57 4.22
CA LEU A 153 -23.44 -40.33 3.76
C LEU A 153 -23.90 -41.33 2.67
N ALA A 154 -22.98 -42.08 2.06
CA ALA A 154 -23.24 -42.94 0.90
C ALA A 154 -23.08 -44.45 1.17
N VAL A 155 -22.16 -44.86 2.05
CA VAL A 155 -21.89 -46.29 2.33
C VAL A 155 -22.16 -46.67 3.80
N GLN A 156 -22.23 -47.96 4.08
CA GLN A 156 -22.40 -48.48 5.44
C GLN A 156 -21.08 -48.46 6.23
N PRO A 157 -21.10 -48.43 7.58
CA PRO A 157 -19.88 -48.41 8.40
C PRO A 157 -18.87 -49.54 8.13
N GLY A 158 -19.31 -50.68 7.61
CA GLY A 158 -18.41 -51.79 7.21
C GLY A 158 -17.54 -51.46 5.99
N ASP A 159 -17.96 -50.54 5.13
CA ASP A 159 -17.21 -50.08 3.95
C ASP A 159 -16.23 -48.94 4.27
N PHE A 160 -16.30 -48.31 5.45
CA PHE A 160 -15.47 -47.15 5.79
C PHE A 160 -13.96 -47.42 5.60
N PRO A 161 -13.39 -48.56 6.03
CA PRO A 161 -11.96 -48.83 5.83
C PRO A 161 -11.56 -48.97 4.35
N ARG A 162 -12.48 -49.37 3.46
CA ARG A 162 -12.27 -49.45 2.00
C ARG A 162 -12.11 -48.05 1.42
N MET A 163 -13.02 -47.14 1.78
CA MET A 163 -13.04 -45.74 1.36
C MET A 163 -11.80 -44.99 1.86
N GLU A 164 -11.48 -45.13 3.15
CA GLU A 164 -10.32 -44.54 3.81
C GLU A 164 -8.99 -45.05 3.22
N ALA A 165 -8.91 -46.35 2.89
CA ALA A 165 -7.72 -46.89 2.21
C ALA A 165 -7.53 -46.35 0.79
N GLY A 166 -8.61 -46.07 0.07
CA GLY A 166 -8.58 -45.37 -1.22
C GLY A 166 -8.05 -43.94 -1.13
N MET A 167 -8.51 -43.18 -0.14
CA MET A 167 -8.02 -41.83 0.14
C MET A 167 -6.53 -41.84 0.50
N VAL A 168 -6.10 -42.72 1.41
CA VAL A 168 -4.67 -42.86 1.78
C VAL A 168 -3.80 -43.21 0.57
N ALA A 169 -4.24 -44.15 -0.28
CA ALA A 169 -3.52 -44.48 -1.51
C ALA A 169 -3.39 -43.26 -2.45
N THR A 170 -4.44 -42.44 -2.56
CA THR A 170 -4.45 -41.21 -3.37
C THR A 170 -3.47 -40.16 -2.83
N LEU A 171 -3.51 -39.90 -1.53
CA LEU A 171 -2.65 -38.89 -0.89
C LEU A 171 -1.17 -39.30 -0.91
N LEU A 172 -0.86 -40.59 -0.76
CA LEU A 172 0.51 -41.10 -0.92
C LEU A 172 0.99 -41.07 -2.38
N GLU A 173 0.13 -41.40 -3.36
CA GLU A 173 0.48 -41.31 -4.78
C GLU A 173 0.74 -39.86 -5.21
N LEU A 174 0.00 -38.87 -4.67
CA LEU A 174 0.30 -37.45 -4.84
C LEU A 174 1.70 -37.09 -4.32
N ARG A 175 2.05 -37.55 -3.11
CA ARG A 175 3.35 -37.27 -2.48
C ARG A 175 4.52 -37.89 -3.25
N GLN A 176 4.32 -39.09 -3.81
CA GLN A 176 5.29 -39.74 -4.69
C GLN A 176 5.44 -39.02 -6.04
N ARG A 177 4.33 -38.56 -6.63
CA ARG A 177 4.29 -37.99 -7.99
C ARG A 177 4.61 -36.50 -8.06
N PHE A 178 4.41 -35.76 -6.98
CA PHE A 178 4.66 -34.33 -6.87
C PHE A 178 5.58 -34.03 -5.67
N PRO A 179 6.90 -34.28 -5.80
CA PRO A 179 7.84 -34.11 -4.69
C PRO A 179 7.76 -32.72 -4.04
N GLY A 180 7.61 -32.68 -2.72
CA GLY A 180 7.45 -31.45 -1.95
C GLY A 180 6.02 -30.91 -1.86
N VAL A 181 5.02 -31.58 -2.44
CA VAL A 181 3.61 -31.13 -2.33
C VAL A 181 3.14 -31.05 -0.87
N LYS A 182 2.52 -29.92 -0.51
CA LYS A 182 1.93 -29.68 0.81
C LYS A 182 0.44 -30.02 0.76
N LEU A 183 -0.04 -30.83 1.72
CA LEU A 183 -1.42 -31.29 1.76
C LEU A 183 -2.08 -30.84 3.07
N ILE A 184 -3.07 -29.95 3.00
CA ILE A 184 -3.98 -29.66 4.12
C ILE A 184 -5.19 -30.56 3.92
N LEU A 185 -5.56 -31.33 4.94
CA LEU A 185 -6.76 -32.17 4.90
C LEU A 185 -7.92 -31.45 5.61
N ASN A 186 -9.10 -31.34 5.00
CA ASN A 186 -10.30 -30.98 5.76
C ASN A 186 -10.83 -32.24 6.46
N ARG A 187 -10.87 -32.22 7.80
CA ARG A 187 -11.18 -33.35 8.67
C ARG A 187 -10.28 -34.57 8.36
N GLY A 188 -10.84 -35.68 7.87
CA GLY A 188 -10.07 -36.89 7.54
C GLY A 188 -9.26 -37.46 8.70
N PHE A 189 -9.70 -37.29 9.95
CA PHE A 189 -8.94 -37.63 11.16
C PHE A 189 -8.48 -39.09 11.20
N GLU A 190 -9.31 -40.00 10.70
CA GLU A 190 -9.05 -41.44 10.57
C GLU A 190 -7.88 -41.77 9.63
N LEU A 191 -7.54 -40.85 8.71
CA LEU A 191 -6.42 -41.00 7.78
C LEU A 191 -5.08 -40.59 8.41
N VAL A 192 -5.09 -39.71 9.42
CA VAL A 192 -3.89 -39.03 9.95
C VAL A 192 -2.85 -40.02 10.49
N GLY A 193 -3.29 -41.04 11.22
CA GLY A 193 -2.39 -42.10 11.73
C GLY A 193 -1.69 -42.92 10.64
N ARG A 194 -2.19 -42.89 9.40
CA ARG A 194 -1.64 -43.57 8.22
C ARG A 194 -0.86 -42.63 7.28
N LEU A 195 -0.85 -41.33 7.58
CA LEU A 195 -0.26 -40.26 6.76
C LEU A 195 0.75 -39.40 7.55
N LYS A 196 1.22 -39.88 8.71
CA LYS A 196 2.17 -39.16 9.57
C LYS A 196 3.47 -38.85 8.82
N GLY A 197 3.78 -37.55 8.71
CA GLY A 197 4.93 -37.02 7.95
C GLY A 197 4.62 -36.66 6.49
N GLU A 198 3.43 -36.99 5.98
CA GLU A 198 3.04 -36.77 4.57
C GLU A 198 1.99 -35.66 4.40
N ILE A 199 1.44 -35.13 5.50
CA ILE A 199 0.47 -34.01 5.52
C ILE A 199 1.07 -32.76 6.18
N PHE A 200 0.63 -31.60 5.71
CA PHE A 200 1.13 -30.28 6.15
C PHE A 200 0.30 -29.71 7.30
N ALA A 201 -1.02 -29.89 7.29
CA ALA A 201 -1.92 -29.54 8.39
C ALA A 201 -3.27 -30.30 8.26
N VAL A 202 -4.10 -30.22 9.29
CA VAL A 202 -5.52 -30.64 9.25
C VAL A 202 -6.42 -29.47 9.62
N ALA A 203 -7.40 -29.15 8.78
CA ALA A 203 -8.45 -28.18 9.07
C ALA A 203 -9.73 -28.86 9.53
N ALA A 204 -10.62 -28.13 10.22
CA ALA A 204 -12.01 -28.55 10.39
C ALA A 204 -12.95 -27.37 10.67
N GLU A 205 -14.20 -27.56 10.25
CA GLU A 205 -15.36 -26.68 10.46
C GLU A 205 -16.33 -27.34 11.45
N SER A 206 -16.71 -26.72 12.58
CA SER A 206 -16.20 -25.48 13.20
C SER A 206 -16.13 -25.65 14.72
N LEU A 207 -15.38 -24.80 15.43
CA LEU A 207 -15.01 -25.00 16.83
C LEU A 207 -15.82 -24.19 17.86
N PHE A 208 -16.08 -22.91 17.59
CA PHE A 208 -16.86 -22.04 18.48
C PHE A 208 -18.05 -21.37 17.78
N GLN A 209 -17.88 -20.91 16.55
CA GLN A 209 -18.92 -20.31 15.71
C GLN A 209 -18.99 -21.08 14.39
N GLY A 210 -20.18 -21.52 14.01
CA GLY A 210 -20.42 -22.31 12.80
C GLY A 210 -21.59 -21.78 12.00
N HIS A 211 -21.69 -22.26 10.77
CA HIS A 211 -22.87 -22.06 9.92
C HIS A 211 -23.79 -23.29 10.03
N ASP A 212 -25.10 -23.08 9.84
CA ASP A 212 -26.08 -24.13 9.62
C ASP A 212 -26.55 -24.07 8.15
N PRO A 213 -26.12 -25.03 7.30
CA PRO A 213 -26.51 -25.07 5.89
C PRO A 213 -28.01 -25.26 5.64
N GLU A 214 -28.77 -25.84 6.58
CA GLU A 214 -30.21 -26.08 6.39
C GLU A 214 -31.05 -24.81 6.68
N SER A 215 -30.76 -24.11 7.79
CA SER A 215 -31.48 -22.87 8.14
C SER A 215 -30.83 -21.59 7.59
N GLY A 216 -29.59 -21.68 7.09
CA GLY A 216 -28.82 -20.55 6.57
C GLY A 216 -28.20 -19.64 7.63
N ASN A 217 -28.34 -19.97 8.92
CA ASN A 217 -27.95 -19.08 10.02
C ASN A 217 -26.54 -19.34 10.56
N TYR A 218 -25.92 -18.29 11.10
CA TYR A 218 -24.75 -18.42 11.99
C TYR A 218 -25.21 -18.89 13.38
N ARG A 219 -24.52 -19.86 13.97
CA ARG A 219 -24.82 -20.45 15.29
C ARG A 219 -23.54 -20.65 16.12
N GLN A 220 -23.66 -20.54 17.44
CA GLN A 220 -22.59 -21.00 18.32
C GLN A 220 -22.52 -22.54 18.28
N VAL A 221 -21.31 -23.09 18.19
CA VAL A 221 -21.08 -24.54 18.20
C VAL A 221 -21.44 -25.12 19.58
N PRO A 222 -22.35 -26.11 19.68
CA PRO A 222 -22.72 -26.76 20.93
C PRO A 222 -21.53 -27.40 21.64
N GLU A 223 -21.52 -27.40 22.97
CA GLU A 223 -20.39 -27.91 23.78
C GLU A 223 -20.01 -29.35 23.40
N LYS A 224 -20.99 -30.23 23.15
CA LYS A 224 -20.71 -31.62 22.75
C LYS A 224 -19.99 -31.73 21.40
N GLU A 225 -20.35 -30.89 20.44
CA GLU A 225 -19.68 -30.82 19.12
C GLU A 225 -18.25 -30.26 19.28
N ARG A 226 -18.09 -29.17 20.05
CA ARG A 226 -16.79 -28.57 20.38
C ARG A 226 -15.86 -29.55 21.09
N GLN A 227 -16.29 -30.22 22.16
CA GLN A 227 -15.45 -31.14 22.93
C GLN A 227 -15.02 -32.36 22.10
N TRP A 228 -15.89 -32.85 21.20
CA TRP A 228 -15.51 -33.88 20.24
C TRP A 228 -14.42 -33.39 19.28
N LEU A 229 -14.57 -32.19 18.71
CA LEU A 229 -13.58 -31.64 17.77
C LEU A 229 -12.24 -31.30 18.47
N LEU A 230 -12.26 -30.80 19.71
CA LEU A 230 -11.06 -30.59 20.52
C LEU A 230 -10.30 -31.90 20.74
N ALA A 231 -11.00 -33.00 21.05
CA ALA A 231 -10.35 -34.31 21.18
C ALA A 231 -9.74 -34.80 19.86
N ARG A 232 -10.42 -34.58 18.72
CA ARG A 232 -9.84 -34.88 17.39
C ARG A 232 -8.59 -34.03 17.11
N PHE A 233 -8.62 -32.72 17.37
CA PHE A 233 -7.47 -31.84 17.18
C PHE A 233 -6.28 -32.21 18.09
N GLN A 234 -6.53 -32.62 19.33
CA GLN A 234 -5.48 -33.09 20.25
C GLN A 234 -4.74 -34.32 19.68
N GLU A 235 -5.47 -35.31 19.14
CA GLU A 235 -4.87 -36.49 18.50
C GLU A 235 -4.00 -36.13 17.28
N VAL A 236 -4.36 -35.10 16.52
CA VAL A 236 -3.56 -34.60 15.38
C VAL A 236 -2.32 -33.83 15.84
N LEU A 237 -2.44 -33.02 16.89
CA LEU A 237 -1.31 -32.32 17.52
C LEU A 237 -0.30 -33.33 18.12
N GLU A 238 -0.78 -34.39 18.78
CA GLU A 238 0.06 -35.50 19.28
C GLU A 238 0.70 -36.31 18.14
N ALA A 239 0.06 -36.38 16.97
CA ALA A 239 0.69 -36.92 15.77
C ALA A 239 1.84 -36.03 15.24
N GLY A 240 1.94 -34.78 15.69
CA GLY A 240 2.95 -33.79 15.28
C GLY A 240 2.53 -32.92 14.09
N VAL A 241 1.23 -32.80 13.84
CA VAL A 241 0.66 -32.10 12.67
C VAL A 241 -0.10 -30.84 13.14
N PRO A 242 0.13 -29.66 12.51
CA PRO A 242 -0.64 -28.45 12.81
C PRO A 242 -2.14 -28.60 12.54
N VAL A 243 -2.96 -27.95 13.36
CA VAL A 243 -4.43 -27.93 13.23
C VAL A 243 -4.96 -26.53 12.96
N ILE A 244 -6.00 -26.43 12.13
CA ILE A 244 -6.68 -25.21 11.72
C ILE A 244 -8.16 -25.32 12.09
N ALA A 245 -8.72 -24.31 12.75
CA ALA A 245 -10.17 -24.19 12.95
C ALA A 245 -10.74 -23.11 12.03
N ILE A 246 -11.72 -23.49 11.22
CA ILE A 246 -12.46 -22.61 10.32
C ILE A 246 -13.81 -22.31 10.97
N ASP A 247 -14.00 -21.08 11.41
CA ASP A 247 -15.19 -20.65 12.16
C ASP A 247 -15.96 -19.57 11.40
N TYR A 248 -17.29 -19.62 11.47
CA TYR A 248 -18.18 -18.81 10.64
C TYR A 248 -18.89 -17.72 11.44
N VAL A 249 -18.68 -16.45 11.05
CA VAL A 249 -19.24 -15.25 11.68
C VAL A 249 -19.69 -14.27 10.61
N SER A 250 -20.84 -13.62 10.83
CA SER A 250 -21.39 -12.61 9.90
C SER A 250 -20.47 -11.38 9.78
N PRO A 251 -20.27 -10.79 8.57
CA PRO A 251 -19.34 -9.68 8.35
C PRO A 251 -19.54 -8.45 9.24
N ASP A 252 -20.78 -8.17 9.66
CA ASP A 252 -21.14 -7.08 10.57
C ASP A 252 -20.72 -7.31 12.03
N GLN A 253 -20.25 -8.51 12.37
CA GLN A 253 -19.86 -8.93 13.73
C GLN A 253 -18.35 -9.15 13.86
N ARG A 254 -17.53 -8.27 13.26
CA ARG A 254 -16.06 -8.42 13.21
C ARG A 254 -15.39 -8.54 14.59
N ASP A 255 -15.96 -7.95 15.64
CA ASP A 255 -15.45 -8.11 17.02
C ASP A 255 -15.72 -9.51 17.60
N LEU A 256 -16.83 -10.16 17.20
CA LEU A 256 -17.08 -11.57 17.51
C LEU A 256 -16.07 -12.46 16.77
N ALA A 257 -15.77 -12.15 15.51
CA ALA A 257 -14.74 -12.87 14.75
C ALA A 257 -13.36 -12.73 15.43
N ARG A 258 -12.98 -11.52 15.86
CA ARG A 258 -11.69 -11.26 16.53
C ARG A 258 -11.58 -11.99 17.87
N SER A 259 -12.63 -11.95 18.70
CA SER A 259 -12.66 -12.67 19.98
C SER A 259 -12.76 -14.20 19.83
N THR A 260 -13.24 -14.69 18.68
CA THR A 260 -13.24 -16.12 18.33
C THR A 260 -11.84 -16.55 17.87
N ALA A 261 -11.20 -15.81 16.98
CA ALA A 261 -9.82 -16.07 16.53
C ALA A 261 -8.82 -16.08 17.71
N ALA A 262 -8.99 -15.18 18.69
CA ALA A 262 -8.20 -15.17 19.92
C ALA A 262 -8.31 -16.48 20.71
N LYS A 263 -9.54 -16.95 21.01
CA LYS A 263 -9.78 -18.21 21.74
C LYS A 263 -9.21 -19.44 21.05
N ILE A 264 -9.26 -19.45 19.71
CA ILE A 264 -8.65 -20.53 18.91
C ILE A 264 -7.12 -20.47 19.03
N LYS A 265 -6.50 -19.28 18.89
CA LYS A 265 -5.05 -19.07 19.03
C LYS A 265 -4.52 -19.39 20.44
N GLU A 266 -5.31 -19.11 21.48
CA GLU A 266 -5.02 -19.46 22.88
C GLU A 266 -4.88 -20.98 23.10
N LEU A 267 -5.60 -21.80 22.33
CA LEU A 267 -5.50 -23.27 22.34
C LEU A 267 -4.33 -23.83 21.52
N GLY A 268 -3.49 -22.97 20.90
CA GLY A 268 -2.43 -23.40 19.98
C GLY A 268 -2.94 -23.84 18.60
N ILE A 269 -4.22 -23.62 18.31
CA ILE A 269 -4.87 -23.94 17.03
C ILE A 269 -4.74 -22.72 16.10
N ILE A 270 -4.56 -22.94 14.79
CA ILE A 270 -4.50 -21.85 13.81
C ILE A 270 -5.95 -21.39 13.50
N PRO A 271 -6.33 -20.13 13.77
CA PRO A 271 -7.65 -19.63 13.39
C PRO A 271 -7.74 -19.22 11.92
N TRP A 272 -8.92 -19.43 11.34
CA TRP A 272 -9.48 -18.62 10.27
C TRP A 272 -10.96 -18.37 10.57
N VAL A 273 -11.35 -17.12 10.84
CA VAL A 273 -12.73 -16.76 11.20
C VAL A 273 -13.30 -15.78 10.18
N THR A 274 -14.32 -16.19 9.42
CA THR A 274 -14.80 -15.46 8.23
C THR A 274 -16.29 -15.72 7.97
N ASP A 275 -16.84 -15.20 6.87
CA ASP A 275 -18.22 -15.44 6.44
C ASP A 275 -18.46 -16.83 5.82
N LYS A 276 -19.72 -17.25 5.76
CA LYS A 276 -20.12 -18.58 5.26
C LYS A 276 -19.79 -18.87 3.79
N ASP A 277 -19.53 -17.84 2.98
CA ASP A 277 -19.28 -17.97 1.53
C ASP A 277 -17.77 -17.84 1.22
N LEU A 278 -16.92 -17.71 2.24
CA LEU A 278 -15.48 -17.46 2.13
C LEU A 278 -15.18 -16.27 1.20
N ALA A 279 -15.99 -15.20 1.34
CA ALA A 279 -16.03 -14.05 0.44
C ALA A 279 -15.44 -12.75 1.03
N SER A 280 -15.06 -12.74 2.31
CA SER A 280 -14.48 -11.61 3.02
C SER A 280 -13.07 -11.85 3.56
N LEU A 281 -12.36 -10.76 3.87
CA LEU A 281 -11.10 -10.81 4.59
C LEU A 281 -11.37 -11.01 6.08
N GLY A 282 -11.49 -12.28 6.46
CA GLY A 282 -11.63 -12.75 7.82
C GLY A 282 -10.46 -12.41 8.75
N ILE A 283 -10.47 -13.03 9.94
CA ILE A 283 -9.47 -12.84 10.98
C ILE A 283 -8.79 -14.19 11.26
N GLY A 284 -7.49 -14.24 11.00
CA GLY A 284 -6.66 -15.41 11.26
C GLY A 284 -5.69 -15.19 12.41
N ALA A 285 -4.52 -15.83 12.34
CA ALA A 285 -3.45 -15.61 13.31
C ALA A 285 -2.95 -14.15 13.33
N VAL A 286 -3.18 -13.42 12.22
CA VAL A 286 -3.05 -11.97 12.05
C VAL A 286 -4.37 -11.39 11.51
N GLU A 287 -4.61 -10.09 11.71
CA GLU A 287 -5.74 -9.34 11.12
C GLU A 287 -5.20 -8.30 10.14
N VAL A 288 -5.59 -8.36 8.85
CA VAL A 288 -5.23 -7.33 7.87
C VAL A 288 -5.82 -5.98 8.28
N MET A 289 -5.00 -4.93 8.27
CA MET A 289 -5.46 -3.55 8.36
C MET A 289 -5.74 -3.03 6.95
N PRO A 290 -6.99 -2.71 6.57
CA PRO A 290 -7.28 -2.25 5.22
C PRO A 290 -6.58 -0.92 4.92
N ARG A 291 -5.91 -0.83 3.77
CA ARG A 291 -5.22 0.40 3.31
C ARG A 291 -5.89 1.08 2.11
N LYS A 292 -6.83 0.40 1.46
CA LYS A 292 -7.59 0.93 0.31
C LYS A 292 -8.78 1.76 0.80
N ILE A 293 -8.99 2.90 0.15
CA ILE A 293 -10.16 3.75 0.26
C ILE A 293 -10.86 3.76 -1.10
N LEU A 294 -12.15 3.46 -1.14
CA LEU A 294 -12.94 3.52 -2.38
C LEU A 294 -13.36 4.97 -2.63
N GLY A 295 -12.90 5.57 -3.73
CA GLY A 295 -13.20 6.94 -4.11
C GLY A 295 -14.24 6.99 -5.22
N LEU A 296 -15.49 7.30 -4.86
CA LEU A 296 -16.60 7.46 -5.81
C LEU A 296 -16.62 8.90 -6.37
N TYR A 297 -16.22 9.05 -7.64
CA TYR A 297 -16.19 10.31 -8.38
C TYR A 297 -17.21 10.27 -9.53
N ASP A 298 -17.64 11.43 -10.04
CA ASP A 298 -18.43 11.48 -11.27
C ASP A 298 -17.50 11.60 -12.48
N GLY A 299 -17.48 10.63 -13.38
CA GLY A 299 -16.65 10.66 -14.59
C GLY A 299 -17.07 11.68 -15.64
N ALA A 300 -18.08 12.53 -15.40
CA ALA A 300 -18.28 13.78 -16.14
C ALA A 300 -17.39 14.93 -15.62
N GLU A 301 -16.75 14.79 -14.46
CA GLU A 301 -15.81 15.78 -13.91
C GLU A 301 -14.58 15.96 -14.82
N GLY A 302 -14.06 17.18 -14.89
CA GLY A 302 -12.73 17.45 -15.42
C GLY A 302 -12.51 17.12 -16.91
N GLY A 303 -13.58 16.98 -17.71
CA GLY A 303 -13.48 16.59 -19.11
C GLY A 303 -13.44 15.07 -19.36
N GLY A 304 -13.64 14.26 -18.33
CA GLY A 304 -13.81 12.80 -18.46
C GLY A 304 -12.59 11.95 -18.09
N ASP A 305 -11.58 12.52 -17.42
CA ASP A 305 -10.43 11.77 -16.92
C ASP A 305 -10.31 11.88 -15.38
N PRO A 306 -10.13 10.76 -14.63
CA PRO A 306 -9.95 10.80 -13.19
C PRO A 306 -8.78 11.66 -12.71
N PHE A 307 -7.75 11.90 -13.55
CA PHE A 307 -6.66 12.84 -13.27
C PHE A 307 -7.16 14.23 -12.84
N PHE A 308 -8.24 14.71 -13.45
CA PHE A 308 -8.78 16.05 -13.19
C PHE A 308 -9.82 16.08 -12.05
N SER A 309 -10.18 14.93 -11.48
CA SER A 309 -11.20 14.82 -10.42
C SER A 309 -10.76 15.44 -9.09
N ASN A 310 -11.69 15.97 -8.29
CA ASN A 310 -11.36 16.54 -6.97
C ASN A 310 -10.83 15.45 -6.00
N LEU A 311 -11.31 14.22 -6.14
CA LEU A 311 -10.81 13.07 -5.37
C LEU A 311 -9.32 12.80 -5.66
N GLN A 312 -8.92 12.72 -6.93
CA GLN A 312 -7.52 12.52 -7.31
C GLN A 312 -6.65 13.73 -6.95
N ARG A 313 -7.13 14.95 -7.22
CA ARG A 313 -6.33 16.17 -7.06
C ARG A 313 -6.15 16.57 -5.60
N PHE A 314 -7.15 16.34 -4.74
CA PHE A 314 -7.14 16.84 -3.37
C PHE A 314 -7.16 15.72 -2.32
N ALA A 315 -8.03 14.70 -2.44
CA ALA A 315 -8.14 13.69 -1.39
C ALA A 315 -6.99 12.66 -1.38
N ALA A 316 -6.43 12.33 -2.54
CA ALA A 316 -5.39 11.31 -2.65
C ALA A 316 -4.10 11.63 -1.89
N MET A 317 -3.62 12.89 -1.90
CA MET A 317 -2.35 13.25 -1.23
C MET A 317 -2.40 13.11 0.31
N PRO A 318 -3.41 13.66 1.03
CA PRO A 318 -3.50 13.47 2.48
C PRO A 318 -3.76 12.01 2.87
N LEU A 319 -4.48 11.24 2.04
CA LEU A 319 -4.60 9.79 2.21
C LEU A 319 -3.26 9.07 2.05
N ASN A 320 -2.47 9.38 1.01
CA ASN A 320 -1.14 8.82 0.82
C ASN A 320 -0.22 9.11 2.02
N TYR A 321 -0.20 10.35 2.51
CA TYR A 321 0.53 10.69 3.74
C TYR A 321 0.05 9.87 4.94
N LEU A 322 -1.26 9.69 5.12
CA LEU A 322 -1.84 8.84 6.18
C LEU A 322 -1.58 7.34 5.97
N GLY A 323 -0.96 6.93 4.87
CA GLY A 323 -0.62 5.54 4.55
C GLY A 323 -1.68 4.79 3.76
N TYR A 324 -2.65 5.48 3.16
CA TYR A 324 -3.77 4.90 2.43
C TYR A 324 -3.65 5.11 0.92
N THR A 325 -4.22 4.17 0.15
CA THR A 325 -4.34 4.23 -1.31
C THR A 325 -5.78 4.55 -1.71
N LEU A 326 -5.95 5.35 -2.76
CA LEU A 326 -7.27 5.69 -3.30
C LEU A 326 -7.55 4.84 -4.53
N GLU A 327 -8.63 4.05 -4.48
CA GLU A 327 -9.14 3.26 -5.59
C GLU A 327 -10.35 4.00 -6.18
N LEU A 328 -10.15 4.66 -7.33
CA LEU A 328 -11.17 5.49 -7.97
C LEU A 328 -12.17 4.62 -8.74
N HIS A 329 -13.47 4.91 -8.59
CA HIS A 329 -14.55 4.28 -9.33
C HIS A 329 -15.57 5.33 -9.77
N ASP A 330 -15.99 5.26 -11.03
CA ASP A 330 -16.89 6.22 -11.65
C ASP A 330 -18.35 5.94 -11.25
N LEU A 331 -19.04 6.92 -10.66
CA LEU A 331 -20.46 6.86 -10.30
C LEU A 331 -21.40 6.59 -11.49
N ARG A 332 -20.91 6.70 -12.72
CA ARG A 332 -21.62 6.34 -13.96
C ARG A 332 -21.50 4.85 -14.30
N GLU A 333 -20.68 4.07 -13.60
CA GLU A 333 -20.52 2.61 -13.76
C GLU A 333 -21.37 1.81 -12.74
N PRO A 334 -21.48 0.47 -12.85
CA PRO A 334 -22.11 -0.35 -11.82
C PRO A 334 -21.29 -0.35 -10.52
N LEU A 335 -21.90 0.14 -9.43
CA LEU A 335 -21.23 0.32 -8.13
C LEU A 335 -20.71 -1.00 -7.54
N PRO A 336 -19.56 -1.02 -6.82
CA PRO A 336 -18.91 -2.27 -6.40
C PRO A 336 -19.79 -3.16 -5.50
N GLU A 337 -19.91 -4.43 -5.89
CA GLU A 337 -20.64 -5.47 -5.18
C GLU A 337 -19.73 -6.25 -4.20
N GLY A 338 -20.22 -7.37 -3.66
CA GLY A 338 -19.50 -8.17 -2.66
C GLY A 338 -19.43 -7.51 -1.28
N ILE A 339 -18.53 -8.01 -0.42
CA ILE A 339 -18.26 -7.51 0.93
C ILE A 339 -17.06 -6.55 0.85
N LEU A 340 -17.25 -5.30 1.27
CA LEU A 340 -16.21 -4.26 1.31
C LEU A 340 -15.59 -4.13 2.71
N ALA A 341 -16.32 -4.49 3.77
CA ALA A 341 -15.82 -4.50 5.14
C ALA A 341 -14.60 -5.43 5.28
N GLY A 342 -13.50 -4.89 5.82
CA GLY A 342 -12.22 -5.61 5.92
C GLY A 342 -11.39 -5.62 4.62
N ARG A 343 -11.93 -5.14 3.49
CA ARG A 343 -11.19 -4.92 2.23
C ARG A 343 -10.85 -3.43 2.02
N TYR A 344 -11.78 -2.54 2.35
CA TYR A 344 -11.57 -1.09 2.35
C TYR A 344 -11.67 -0.55 3.78
N ALA A 345 -10.88 0.49 4.11
CA ALA A 345 -10.99 1.18 5.40
C ALA A 345 -12.14 2.20 5.41
N GLY A 346 -12.62 2.61 4.24
CA GLY A 346 -13.78 3.48 4.09
C GLY A 346 -14.04 3.87 2.65
N VAL A 347 -15.08 4.68 2.45
CA VAL A 347 -15.52 5.22 1.16
C VAL A 347 -15.48 6.74 1.22
N LEU A 348 -14.88 7.38 0.21
CA LEU A 348 -15.11 8.80 -0.08
C LEU A 348 -16.10 8.92 -1.24
N VAL A 349 -17.03 9.87 -1.15
CA VAL A 349 -17.95 10.22 -2.23
C VAL A 349 -17.82 11.71 -2.49
N TRP A 350 -17.37 12.10 -3.69
CA TRP A 350 -17.23 13.50 -4.09
C TRP A 350 -17.87 13.71 -5.47
N PRO A 351 -19.18 13.95 -5.53
CA PRO A 351 -19.93 14.06 -6.77
C PRO A 351 -20.07 15.53 -7.21
N VAL A 352 -20.11 15.78 -8.53
CA VAL A 352 -20.33 17.14 -9.05
C VAL A 352 -21.77 17.64 -8.83
N SER A 353 -22.73 16.72 -8.69
CA SER A 353 -24.16 17.00 -8.49
C SER A 353 -24.80 16.04 -7.49
N ASP A 354 -25.95 16.41 -6.93
CA ASP A 354 -26.76 15.52 -6.07
C ASP A 354 -27.59 14.48 -6.87
N GLN A 355 -27.30 14.31 -8.16
CA GLN A 355 -27.88 13.28 -9.03
C GLN A 355 -26.82 12.30 -9.60
N SER A 356 -25.53 12.57 -9.40
CA SER A 356 -24.40 11.87 -10.05
C SER A 356 -24.41 10.35 -9.85
N GLY A 357 -24.91 9.84 -8.72
CA GLY A 357 -25.04 8.39 -8.45
C GLY A 357 -26.48 7.87 -8.39
N GLU A 358 -27.50 8.73 -8.52
CA GLU A 358 -28.92 8.35 -8.36
C GLU A 358 -29.33 7.26 -9.37
N GLN A 359 -28.94 7.40 -10.65
CA GLN A 359 -29.24 6.42 -11.70
C GLN A 359 -28.51 5.08 -11.56
N ARG A 360 -27.52 4.97 -10.67
CA ARG A 360 -26.80 3.73 -10.35
C ARG A 360 -27.17 3.15 -8.97
N GLY A 361 -28.17 3.73 -8.29
CA GLY A 361 -28.63 3.26 -6.98
C GLY A 361 -27.63 3.55 -5.86
N LEU A 362 -26.90 4.68 -5.93
CA LEU A 362 -25.94 5.09 -4.90
C LEU A 362 -26.59 5.18 -3.51
N LYS A 363 -27.86 5.56 -3.43
CA LYS A 363 -28.63 5.59 -2.18
C LYS A 363 -28.77 4.19 -1.56
N GLU A 364 -29.29 3.22 -2.31
CA GLU A 364 -29.48 1.83 -1.86
C GLU A 364 -28.14 1.13 -1.61
N TRP A 365 -27.11 1.44 -2.39
CA TRP A 365 -25.73 1.01 -2.16
C TRP A 365 -25.20 1.57 -0.83
N THR A 366 -25.33 2.88 -0.59
CA THR A 366 -24.94 3.54 0.66
C THR A 366 -25.63 2.89 1.86
N MET A 367 -26.94 2.66 1.81
CA MET A 367 -27.65 2.02 2.92
C MET A 367 -27.13 0.60 3.23
N ARG A 368 -26.76 -0.18 2.19
CA ARG A 368 -26.14 -1.50 2.37
C ARG A 368 -24.76 -1.38 3.03
N ARG A 369 -23.88 -0.51 2.53
CA ARG A 369 -22.53 -0.27 3.05
C ARG A 369 -22.52 0.26 4.49
N VAL A 370 -23.45 1.15 4.84
CA VAL A 370 -23.66 1.63 6.22
C VAL A 370 -24.06 0.49 7.15
N LYS A 371 -24.99 -0.38 6.74
CA LYS A 371 -25.39 -1.57 7.52
C LYS A 371 -24.22 -2.56 7.70
N GLU A 372 -23.34 -2.65 6.71
CA GLU A 372 -22.13 -3.47 6.72
C GLU A 372 -21.01 -2.89 7.62
N GLY A 373 -21.20 -1.71 8.19
CA GLY A 373 -20.25 -1.05 9.09
C GLY A 373 -19.10 -0.32 8.40
N VAL A 374 -19.12 -0.21 7.06
CA VAL A 374 -18.09 0.50 6.29
C VAL A 374 -18.23 2.01 6.50
N PRO A 375 -17.19 2.73 6.94
CA PRO A 375 -17.24 4.19 7.10
C PRO A 375 -17.40 4.90 5.74
N ILE A 376 -18.32 5.86 5.66
CA ILE A 376 -18.57 6.66 4.44
C ILE A 376 -18.44 8.15 4.75
N LEU A 377 -17.74 8.88 3.89
CA LEU A 377 -17.58 10.32 3.96
C LEU A 377 -18.04 11.00 2.66
N PHE A 378 -19.05 11.86 2.77
CA PHE A 378 -19.55 12.69 1.67
C PHE A 378 -18.86 14.07 1.65
N LEU A 379 -18.41 14.49 0.47
CA LEU A 379 -17.66 15.71 0.23
C LEU A 379 -18.41 16.61 -0.77
N ASP A 380 -18.66 17.86 -0.36
CA ASP A 380 -19.54 18.88 -0.96
C ASP A 380 -21.04 18.50 -1.09
N ARG A 381 -21.36 17.25 -1.44
CA ARG A 381 -22.69 16.76 -1.84
C ARG A 381 -22.90 15.28 -1.48
N PHE A 382 -24.16 14.82 -1.47
CA PHE A 382 -24.47 13.39 -1.24
C PHE A 382 -24.40 12.53 -2.52
N GLY A 383 -24.62 13.13 -3.69
CA GLY A 383 -24.66 12.39 -4.98
C GLY A 383 -25.98 11.68 -5.27
N PHE A 384 -26.91 11.73 -4.32
CA PHE A 384 -28.31 11.27 -4.40
C PHE A 384 -29.18 12.16 -3.51
N THR A 385 -30.50 12.15 -3.71
CA THR A 385 -31.47 12.90 -2.89
C THR A 385 -31.90 12.09 -1.65
N PRO A 386 -31.65 12.55 -0.40
CA PRO A 386 -31.97 11.76 0.80
C PRO A 386 -33.46 11.77 1.17
N ASP A 387 -34.19 10.71 0.80
CA ASP A 387 -35.59 10.51 1.22
C ASP A 387 -35.77 10.24 2.73
N SER A 388 -37.03 10.09 3.18
CA SER A 388 -37.39 9.86 4.59
C SER A 388 -36.91 8.51 5.18
N ASN A 389 -36.50 7.55 4.36
CA ASN A 389 -35.88 6.30 4.79
C ASN A 389 -34.36 6.48 4.89
N ALA A 390 -33.73 7.06 3.87
CA ALA A 390 -32.30 7.39 3.90
C ALA A 390 -31.96 8.33 5.07
N SER A 391 -32.75 9.39 5.27
CA SER A 391 -32.61 10.31 6.40
C SER A 391 -32.76 9.63 7.76
N ARG A 392 -33.60 8.60 7.87
CA ARG A 392 -33.76 7.81 9.10
C ARG A 392 -32.54 6.94 9.40
N ILE A 393 -32.01 6.25 8.39
CA ILE A 393 -30.83 5.38 8.51
C ILE A 393 -29.57 6.21 8.78
N LEU A 394 -29.44 7.37 8.15
CA LEU A 394 -28.31 8.29 8.32
C LEU A 394 -28.41 9.17 9.58
N GLY A 395 -29.51 9.13 10.33
CA GLY A 395 -29.67 9.96 11.54
C GLY A 395 -29.77 11.47 11.26
N LEU A 396 -30.44 11.84 10.16
CA LEU A 396 -30.58 13.20 9.65
C LEU A 396 -32.04 13.69 9.73
N ASP A 397 -32.24 15.00 9.69
CA ASP A 397 -33.53 15.66 9.49
C ASP A 397 -33.38 16.73 8.40
N LEU A 398 -34.09 16.60 7.28
CA LEU A 398 -34.04 17.51 6.13
C LEU A 398 -35.40 18.19 5.95
N ASP A 399 -35.43 19.52 6.00
CA ASP A 399 -36.65 20.29 5.78
C ASP A 399 -36.72 20.90 4.38
N GLU A 400 -37.10 20.07 3.40
CA GLU A 400 -37.24 20.47 1.99
C GLU A 400 -38.24 21.61 1.76
N THR A 401 -39.10 21.94 2.73
CA THR A 401 -40.08 23.02 2.63
C THR A 401 -39.45 24.40 2.80
N LYS A 402 -38.27 24.48 3.45
CA LYS A 402 -37.59 25.74 3.73
C LYS A 402 -36.60 26.13 2.63
N ARG A 403 -36.53 27.43 2.35
CA ARG A 403 -35.50 28.07 1.52
C ARG A 403 -34.72 29.05 2.39
N ALA A 404 -33.41 29.13 2.18
CA ALA A 404 -32.53 29.95 2.99
C ALA A 404 -32.75 31.45 2.74
N VAL A 405 -32.72 32.24 3.81
CA VAL A 405 -32.81 33.71 3.75
C VAL A 405 -31.44 34.32 4.07
N ALA A 406 -30.86 35.05 3.12
CA ALA A 406 -29.58 35.72 3.32
C ALA A 406 -29.65 36.86 4.38
N PRO A 407 -28.56 37.16 5.11
CA PRO A 407 -27.27 36.46 5.10
C PRO A 407 -27.26 35.18 5.96
N VAL A 408 -26.37 34.26 5.64
CA VAL A 408 -26.05 33.09 6.47
C VAL A 408 -24.85 33.41 7.36
N LYS A 409 -24.91 32.99 8.63
CA LYS A 409 -23.85 33.16 9.63
C LYS A 409 -23.44 31.81 10.23
N VAL A 410 -22.20 31.72 10.72
CA VAL A 410 -21.72 30.58 11.52
C VAL A 410 -22.20 30.72 12.96
N LEU A 411 -22.81 29.67 13.51
CA LEU A 411 -23.14 29.52 14.94
C LEU A 411 -22.09 28.69 15.69
N HIS A 412 -21.55 27.64 15.06
CA HIS A 412 -20.52 26.78 15.63
C HIS A 412 -19.52 26.35 14.55
N ARG A 413 -18.24 26.23 14.92
CA ARG A 413 -17.14 25.76 14.08
C ARG A 413 -16.16 24.97 14.94
N ASP A 414 -15.96 23.69 14.62
CA ASP A 414 -14.92 22.84 15.20
C ASP A 414 -13.52 23.27 14.74
N GLY A 415 -12.50 22.96 15.55
CA GLY A 415 -11.10 23.30 15.29
C GLY A 415 -10.43 22.56 14.11
N ARG A 416 -11.16 21.76 13.32
CA ARG A 416 -10.72 21.24 12.01
C ARG A 416 -11.08 22.16 10.84
N ILE A 417 -12.06 23.06 11.02
CA ILE A 417 -12.57 23.95 9.97
C ILE A 417 -11.92 25.33 10.11
N GLY A 418 -11.56 25.96 8.99
CA GLY A 418 -10.67 27.10 8.93
C GLY A 418 -9.20 26.70 8.93
N PHE A 419 -8.83 25.64 8.19
CA PHE A 419 -7.47 25.08 8.16
C PHE A 419 -6.49 25.96 7.37
N GLU A 420 -6.76 26.20 6.08
CA GLU A 420 -6.04 27.20 5.27
C GLU A 420 -6.89 28.45 5.04
N GLN A 421 -8.21 28.26 4.87
CA GLN A 421 -9.17 29.33 4.59
C GLN A 421 -10.42 29.20 5.49
N LEU A 422 -10.91 30.32 6.03
CA LEU A 422 -12.15 30.36 6.81
C LEU A 422 -13.37 30.04 5.93
N PRO A 423 -14.39 29.33 6.47
CA PRO A 423 -15.59 28.97 5.72
C PRO A 423 -16.38 30.22 5.29
N LEU A 424 -16.82 30.24 4.04
CA LEU A 424 -17.61 31.31 3.43
C LEU A 424 -19.05 30.82 3.15
N PRO A 425 -19.93 30.76 4.17
CA PRO A 425 -21.30 30.31 3.99
C PRO A 425 -22.12 31.34 3.20
N ASN A 426 -23.04 30.85 2.37
CA ASN A 426 -23.95 31.64 1.54
C ASN A 426 -25.34 31.01 1.55
N SER A 427 -26.36 31.73 1.06
CA SER A 427 -27.75 31.23 0.99
C SER A 427 -27.94 30.08 0.00
N ASP A 428 -27.14 30.06 -1.06
CA ASP A 428 -27.43 29.30 -2.28
C ASP A 428 -26.96 27.84 -2.14
N THR A 429 -25.98 27.59 -1.27
CA THR A 429 -25.55 26.26 -0.82
C THR A 429 -26.09 25.85 0.56
N PHE A 430 -26.94 26.67 1.20
CA PHE A 430 -27.51 26.34 2.52
C PHE A 430 -28.60 25.28 2.38
N ILE A 431 -28.32 24.07 2.85
CA ILE A 431 -29.30 22.98 2.97
C ILE A 431 -29.85 22.97 4.41
N PRO A 432 -31.18 23.02 4.64
CA PRO A 432 -31.81 22.97 5.97
C PRO A 432 -31.79 21.54 6.55
N LEU A 433 -30.59 21.04 6.78
CA LEU A 433 -30.27 19.71 7.29
C LEU A 433 -29.82 19.82 8.75
N THR A 434 -30.35 18.98 9.66
CA THR A 434 -29.89 18.91 11.05
C THR A 434 -29.60 17.47 11.49
N LEU A 435 -28.68 17.34 12.44
CA LEU A 435 -28.16 16.06 12.91
C LEU A 435 -28.93 15.53 14.12
N LYS A 436 -29.44 14.29 14.04
CA LYS A 436 -30.09 13.61 15.18
C LYS A 436 -29.10 12.85 16.06
N GLN A 437 -27.99 12.34 15.50
CA GLN A 437 -26.95 11.63 16.23
C GLN A 437 -25.56 11.85 15.63
N GLY A 438 -24.60 12.29 16.45
CA GLY A 438 -23.22 12.54 16.05
C GLY A 438 -22.70 13.87 16.57
N THR A 439 -21.70 14.44 15.91
CA THR A 439 -21.07 15.72 16.26
C THR A 439 -21.11 16.68 15.08
N SER A 440 -21.83 17.80 15.22
CA SER A 440 -21.79 18.90 14.26
C SER A 440 -20.44 19.61 14.30
N LEU A 441 -19.73 19.64 13.18
CA LEU A 441 -18.46 20.36 13.00
C LEU A 441 -18.69 21.79 12.51
N LEU A 442 -19.75 22.04 11.75
CA LEU A 442 -20.15 23.36 11.29
C LEU A 442 -21.66 23.52 11.42
N ARG A 443 -22.10 24.42 12.31
CA ARG A 443 -23.51 24.81 12.42
C ARG A 443 -23.68 26.23 11.87
N LEU A 444 -24.54 26.38 10.88
CA LEU A 444 -24.92 27.63 10.24
C LEU A 444 -26.33 28.04 10.66
N GLN A 445 -26.66 29.32 10.52
CA GLN A 445 -28.02 29.84 10.62
C GLN A 445 -28.27 30.93 9.57
N ASP A 446 -29.44 30.90 8.96
CA ASP A 446 -29.92 31.92 8.02
C ASP A 446 -30.64 33.08 8.74
N ALA A 447 -31.03 34.13 8.00
CA ALA A 447 -31.80 35.25 8.56
C ALA A 447 -33.23 34.86 8.99
N GLY A 448 -33.78 33.78 8.42
CA GLY A 448 -35.05 33.15 8.81
C GLY A 448 -34.98 32.38 10.15
N LYS A 449 -33.79 32.28 10.75
CA LYS A 449 -33.44 31.47 11.95
C LYS A 449 -33.42 29.96 11.70
N THR A 450 -33.60 29.51 10.46
CA THR A 450 -33.34 28.14 10.03
C THR A 450 -31.89 27.76 10.35
N VAL A 451 -31.66 26.53 10.77
CA VAL A 451 -30.33 26.01 11.16
C VAL A 451 -29.91 24.93 10.18
N SER A 452 -28.62 24.86 9.88
CA SER A 452 -27.99 23.81 9.10
C SER A 452 -26.77 23.26 9.83
N ASP A 453 -26.69 21.95 10.02
CA ASP A 453 -25.47 21.24 10.36
C ASP A 453 -24.72 20.96 9.04
N ALA A 454 -24.00 21.95 8.53
CA ALA A 454 -23.36 21.90 7.22
C ALA A 454 -22.12 20.98 7.15
N ALA A 455 -21.61 20.51 8.30
CA ALA A 455 -20.60 19.45 8.37
C ALA A 455 -20.77 18.67 9.68
N ALA A 456 -20.62 17.34 9.65
CA ALA A 456 -20.75 16.49 10.83
C ALA A 456 -19.97 15.16 10.75
N LEU A 457 -19.63 14.62 11.92
CA LEU A 457 -19.22 13.22 12.13
C LEU A 457 -20.41 12.42 12.69
N THR A 458 -20.56 11.16 12.27
CA THR A 458 -21.76 10.36 12.51
C THR A 458 -21.44 8.89 12.89
N PRO A 459 -22.42 8.11 13.38
CA PRO A 459 -22.27 6.67 13.60
C PRO A 459 -21.94 5.83 12.35
N TRP A 460 -21.99 6.41 11.15
CA TRP A 460 -21.65 5.76 9.88
C TRP A 460 -20.47 6.41 9.12
N GLY A 461 -19.93 7.53 9.61
CA GLY A 461 -18.78 8.22 9.04
C GLY A 461 -18.90 9.74 9.17
N GLY A 462 -19.21 10.44 8.06
CA GLY A 462 -19.46 11.87 8.11
C GLY A 462 -19.89 12.51 6.79
N TYR A 463 -20.12 13.82 6.81
CA TYR A 463 -20.35 14.63 5.61
C TYR A 463 -19.89 16.08 5.81
N ILE A 464 -19.56 16.75 4.70
CA ILE A 464 -19.27 18.19 4.63
C ILE A 464 -19.96 18.72 3.37
N LEU A 465 -20.88 19.66 3.55
CA LEU A 465 -21.60 20.30 2.46
C LEU A 465 -20.81 21.48 1.87
N SER A 466 -21.10 21.80 0.62
CA SER A 466 -20.40 22.86 -0.12
C SER A 466 -20.69 24.27 0.43
N PRO A 467 -19.72 25.22 0.43
CA PRO A 467 -18.35 25.13 -0.09
C PRO A 467 -17.31 24.93 1.04
N HIS A 468 -17.49 23.90 1.88
CA HIS A 468 -16.73 23.77 3.14
C HIS A 468 -15.66 22.66 3.16
N VAL A 469 -15.40 21.99 2.03
CA VAL A 469 -14.26 21.06 1.86
C VAL A 469 -13.02 21.82 1.38
N VAL A 470 -13.02 22.20 0.10
CA VAL A 470 -12.03 23.07 -0.57
C VAL A 470 -12.80 24.24 -1.17
N THR A 471 -12.23 25.44 -1.12
CA THR A 471 -12.82 26.64 -1.73
C THR A 471 -11.92 27.23 -2.79
N ARG A 472 -12.51 27.98 -3.74
CA ARG A 472 -11.78 28.73 -4.78
C ARG A 472 -11.57 30.16 -4.33
N LEU A 473 -10.38 30.68 -4.62
CA LEU A 473 -9.93 32.04 -4.33
C LEU A 473 -9.69 32.78 -5.67
N PHE A 474 -9.17 34.01 -5.60
CA PHE A 474 -8.77 34.75 -6.79
C PHE A 474 -7.64 34.03 -7.57
N ASN A 475 -7.55 34.29 -8.87
CA ASN A 475 -6.56 33.74 -9.80
C ASN A 475 -6.49 32.20 -9.78
N ASP A 476 -7.67 31.55 -9.75
CA ASP A 476 -7.88 30.09 -9.72
C ASP A 476 -7.11 29.32 -8.65
N GLN A 477 -6.66 30.03 -7.59
CA GLN A 477 -6.10 29.41 -6.41
C GLN A 477 -7.22 28.66 -5.66
N THR A 478 -6.84 27.60 -4.95
CA THR A 478 -7.74 26.82 -4.09
C THR A 478 -7.13 26.67 -2.71
N ALA A 479 -7.95 26.52 -1.69
CA ALA A 479 -7.52 26.34 -0.31
C ALA A 479 -8.44 25.39 0.45
N TRP A 480 -7.86 24.61 1.36
CA TRP A 480 -8.61 23.73 2.26
C TRP A 480 -9.35 24.52 3.33
N VAL A 481 -10.67 24.37 3.37
CA VAL A 481 -11.50 24.88 4.46
C VAL A 481 -11.46 23.91 5.64
N MET A 482 -11.40 22.60 5.40
CA MET A 482 -11.26 21.54 6.42
C MET A 482 -9.83 20.96 6.45
N ASP A 483 -9.27 20.66 7.63
CA ASP A 483 -8.03 19.88 7.78
C ASP A 483 -8.25 18.45 7.24
N PRO A 484 -7.65 18.06 6.10
CA PRO A 484 -7.96 16.78 5.47
C PRO A 484 -7.40 15.59 6.26
N PHE A 485 -6.29 15.77 6.98
CA PHE A 485 -5.66 14.68 7.73
C PHE A 485 -6.53 14.29 8.94
N ARG A 486 -7.04 15.29 9.66
CA ARG A 486 -7.96 15.08 10.79
C ARG A 486 -9.33 14.62 10.31
N LEU A 487 -9.83 15.21 9.23
CA LEU A 487 -11.08 14.79 8.60
C LEU A 487 -11.08 13.30 8.26
N PHE A 488 -10.12 12.86 7.44
CA PHE A 488 -10.09 11.48 6.96
C PHE A 488 -9.85 10.51 8.11
N LYS A 489 -8.97 10.84 9.07
CA LYS A 489 -8.75 10.00 10.25
C LYS A 489 -10.03 9.82 11.08
N ASP A 490 -10.72 10.91 11.40
CA ASP A 490 -11.87 10.85 12.32
C ASP A 490 -13.15 10.31 11.64
N ALA A 491 -13.43 10.71 10.39
CA ALA A 491 -14.63 10.28 9.68
C ALA A 491 -14.54 8.85 9.16
N LEU A 492 -13.37 8.41 8.69
CA LEU A 492 -13.15 7.03 8.24
C LEU A 492 -12.59 6.12 9.35
N ARG A 493 -12.41 6.64 10.58
CA ARG A 493 -11.95 5.91 11.77
C ARG A 493 -10.61 5.22 11.57
N LEU A 494 -9.70 5.88 10.85
CA LEU A 494 -8.41 5.32 10.46
C LEU A 494 -7.53 5.12 11.71
N PRO A 495 -7.19 3.87 12.06
CA PRO A 495 -6.42 3.59 13.27
C PRO A 495 -4.96 4.03 13.12
N ASP A 496 -4.31 4.32 14.24
CA ASP A 496 -2.85 4.46 14.25
C ASP A 496 -2.19 3.09 14.04
N MET A 497 -1.37 3.02 13.00
CA MET A 497 -0.61 1.85 12.57
C MET A 497 0.68 2.33 11.87
N PRO A 498 1.69 1.46 11.66
CA PRO A 498 2.87 1.81 10.88
C PRO A 498 2.48 2.19 9.45
N VAL A 499 2.83 3.40 9.04
CA VAL A 499 2.53 3.93 7.70
C VAL A 499 3.77 3.78 6.80
N PRO A 500 3.67 3.10 5.65
CA PRO A 500 4.75 3.05 4.66
C PRO A 500 5.12 4.45 4.16
N ASP A 501 6.41 4.79 4.15
CA ASP A 501 6.91 6.12 3.77
C ASP A 501 7.69 6.07 2.44
N THR A 502 7.37 6.98 1.51
CA THR A 502 8.01 7.11 0.18
C THR A 502 8.97 8.31 0.08
N THR A 503 9.17 9.04 1.18
CA THR A 503 9.93 10.29 1.25
C THR A 503 11.31 10.13 1.86
N THR A 504 11.54 9.02 2.57
CA THR A 504 12.67 8.80 3.49
C THR A 504 13.17 7.34 3.37
N GLU A 505 14.48 7.10 3.49
CA GLU A 505 15.06 5.78 3.85
C GLU A 505 16.20 6.00 4.85
N ASN A 506 16.34 5.10 5.83
CA ASN A 506 17.32 5.20 6.92
C ASN A 506 17.30 6.57 7.60
N GLY A 507 16.10 7.12 7.83
CA GLY A 507 15.86 8.40 8.52
C GLY A 507 16.20 9.66 7.73
N VAL A 508 16.78 9.53 6.52
CA VAL A 508 17.16 10.67 5.68
C VAL A 508 16.18 10.83 4.52
N ARG A 509 15.77 12.08 4.26
CA ARG A 509 14.89 12.41 3.12
C ARG A 509 15.59 12.03 1.80
N LEU A 510 14.86 11.37 0.92
CA LEU A 510 15.36 10.97 -0.39
C LEU A 510 15.56 12.19 -1.29
N LEU A 511 16.58 12.11 -2.14
CA LEU A 511 16.83 13.01 -3.26
C LEU A 511 16.84 12.19 -4.56
N LEU A 512 16.11 12.68 -5.55
CA LEU A 512 16.17 12.21 -6.93
C LEU A 512 16.35 13.43 -7.85
N SER A 513 16.74 13.17 -9.09
CA SER A 513 16.78 14.19 -10.13
C SER A 513 16.50 13.52 -11.47
N HIS A 514 15.74 14.21 -12.32
CA HIS A 514 15.45 13.72 -13.65
C HIS A 514 15.39 14.83 -14.70
N VAL A 515 15.78 14.47 -15.92
CA VAL A 515 15.93 15.41 -17.03
C VAL A 515 15.11 14.94 -18.21
N ASP A 516 14.06 15.70 -18.53
CA ASP A 516 13.23 15.49 -19.71
C ASP A 516 13.93 15.97 -20.99
N GLY A 517 13.63 15.32 -22.11
CA GLY A 517 14.38 15.44 -23.37
C GLY A 517 14.28 16.79 -24.11
N ASP A 518 13.46 17.73 -23.64
CA ASP A 518 13.20 19.00 -24.33
C ASP A 518 14.42 19.92 -24.36
N GLY A 519 14.64 20.53 -25.52
CA GLY A 519 15.78 21.43 -25.73
C GLY A 519 17.14 20.72 -25.90
N PHE A 520 17.18 19.39 -26.01
CA PHE A 520 18.42 18.63 -26.21
C PHE A 520 19.25 19.13 -27.41
N ALA A 521 18.57 19.53 -28.50
CA ALA A 521 19.16 20.06 -29.72
C ALA A 521 19.38 21.59 -29.74
N SER A 522 19.06 22.28 -28.64
CA SER A 522 19.23 23.74 -28.50
C SER A 522 20.69 24.15 -28.29
N MET A 523 21.00 25.41 -28.58
CA MET A 523 22.31 26.01 -28.35
C MET A 523 22.27 26.93 -27.13
N ALA A 524 23.39 27.09 -26.45
CA ALA A 524 23.52 28.02 -25.34
C ALA A 524 23.71 29.48 -25.80
N GLU A 525 22.94 30.39 -25.22
CA GLU A 525 22.83 31.81 -25.61
C GLU A 525 23.83 32.71 -24.86
N TRP A 526 25.07 32.25 -24.72
CA TRP A 526 26.19 33.05 -24.21
C TRP A 526 27.41 32.96 -25.14
N PRO A 527 28.35 33.92 -25.09
CA PRO A 527 29.54 33.89 -25.95
C PRO A 527 30.32 32.57 -25.83
N GLY A 528 30.46 31.85 -26.94
CA GLY A 528 31.12 30.53 -26.97
C GLY A 528 30.26 29.36 -26.43
N GLY A 529 28.95 29.54 -26.27
CA GLY A 529 28.03 28.49 -25.84
C GLY A 529 27.94 27.31 -26.81
N GLY A 530 28.04 26.09 -26.26
CA GLY A 530 27.89 24.84 -27.02
C GLY A 530 26.44 24.37 -27.17
N LEU A 531 26.30 23.08 -27.52
CA LEU A 531 25.03 22.35 -27.45
C LEU A 531 24.54 22.29 -26.01
N ALA A 532 23.24 22.52 -25.75
CA ALA A 532 22.67 22.50 -24.41
C ALA A 532 22.94 21.19 -23.65
N ALA A 533 22.91 20.04 -24.35
CA ALA A 533 23.28 18.74 -23.80
C ALA A 533 24.75 18.67 -23.31
N ASP A 534 25.70 19.27 -24.03
CA ASP A 534 27.11 19.35 -23.61
C ASP A 534 27.29 20.31 -22.43
N GLU A 535 26.61 21.46 -22.45
CA GLU A 535 26.68 22.44 -21.37
C GLU A 535 26.09 21.87 -20.07
N LEU A 536 24.93 21.20 -20.14
CA LEU A 536 24.33 20.51 -19.01
C LEU A 536 25.23 19.39 -18.48
N ARG A 537 25.75 18.53 -19.37
CA ARG A 537 26.66 17.45 -18.98
C ARG A 537 27.85 17.98 -18.17
N ARG A 538 28.56 18.98 -18.71
CA ARG A 538 29.79 19.49 -18.09
C ARG A 538 29.54 20.30 -16.82
N LYS A 539 28.50 21.16 -16.80
CA LYS A 539 28.25 22.10 -15.70
C LYS A 539 27.43 21.51 -14.56
N ILE A 540 26.59 20.51 -14.83
CA ILE A 540 25.71 19.86 -13.86
C ILE A 540 26.13 18.41 -13.64
N LEU A 541 25.98 17.53 -14.63
CA LEU A 541 26.10 16.07 -14.43
C LEU A 541 27.51 15.65 -13.99
N GLU A 542 28.55 16.17 -14.64
CA GLU A 542 29.97 15.88 -14.33
C GLU A 542 30.48 16.61 -13.07
N LYS A 543 29.85 17.75 -12.73
CA LYS A 543 30.14 18.57 -11.53
C LYS A 543 29.62 17.92 -10.26
N TYR A 544 28.34 17.54 -10.24
CA TYR A 544 27.64 17.11 -9.01
C TYR A 544 27.61 15.59 -8.81
N ARG A 545 27.62 14.80 -9.89
CA ARG A 545 27.72 13.33 -9.87
C ARG A 545 26.65 12.60 -9.03
N LEU A 546 25.51 13.25 -8.81
CA LEU A 546 24.34 12.60 -8.22
C LEU A 546 23.76 11.57 -9.20
N PRO A 547 23.05 10.54 -8.71
CA PRO A 547 22.09 9.79 -9.51
C PRO A 547 21.12 10.73 -10.24
N VAL A 548 21.10 10.67 -11.58
CA VAL A 548 20.15 11.39 -12.42
C VAL A 548 19.56 10.45 -13.47
N THR A 549 18.24 10.48 -13.65
CA THR A 549 17.57 9.74 -14.74
C THR A 549 17.29 10.68 -15.91
N VAL A 550 18.03 10.52 -17.00
CA VAL A 550 18.03 11.42 -18.17
C VAL A 550 17.36 10.76 -19.36
N SER A 551 16.48 11.48 -20.06
CA SER A 551 15.85 11.01 -21.28
C SER A 551 16.27 11.76 -22.54
N VAL A 552 15.81 11.25 -23.69
CA VAL A 552 15.81 11.93 -24.99
C VAL A 552 14.48 11.72 -25.68
N ILE A 553 14.01 12.74 -26.41
CA ILE A 553 12.96 12.59 -27.43
C ILE A 553 13.63 11.94 -28.63
N THR A 554 13.30 10.69 -28.98
CA THR A 554 14.12 9.97 -29.98
C THR A 554 13.99 10.58 -31.38
N GLY A 555 12.83 11.12 -31.74
CA GLY A 555 12.62 11.90 -32.97
C GLY A 555 13.29 13.28 -33.01
N VAL A 556 13.95 13.74 -31.95
CA VAL A 556 14.85 14.91 -31.98
C VAL A 556 16.29 14.50 -32.32
N VAL A 557 16.73 13.33 -31.85
CA VAL A 557 18.13 12.87 -31.97
C VAL A 557 18.38 11.88 -33.12
N ALA A 558 17.35 11.18 -33.61
CA ALA A 558 17.45 10.10 -34.59
C ALA A 558 17.54 10.58 -36.05
N PRO A 559 18.16 9.79 -36.95
CA PRO A 559 18.34 10.17 -38.36
C PRO A 559 17.03 10.14 -39.17
N ASN A 560 15.96 9.53 -38.63
CA ASN A 560 14.58 9.60 -39.15
C ASN A 560 13.71 10.63 -38.41
N GLY A 561 14.32 11.51 -37.62
CA GLY A 561 13.65 12.55 -36.84
C GLY A 561 13.63 13.93 -37.50
N LEU A 562 13.46 14.97 -36.68
CA LEU A 562 13.41 16.38 -37.11
C LEU A 562 14.71 16.90 -37.73
N TYR A 563 15.87 16.36 -37.32
CA TYR A 563 17.18 16.92 -37.69
C TYR A 563 18.18 15.86 -38.20
N PRO A 564 17.93 15.19 -39.34
CA PRO A 564 18.80 14.12 -39.86
C PRO A 564 20.28 14.53 -39.95
N ASP A 565 20.57 15.73 -40.49
CA ASP A 565 21.94 16.25 -40.65
C ASP A 565 22.66 16.51 -39.31
N LYS A 566 21.90 16.74 -38.23
CA LYS A 566 22.46 16.90 -36.87
C LYS A 566 22.53 15.59 -36.09
N SER A 567 21.79 14.55 -36.50
CA SER A 567 21.65 13.29 -35.75
C SER A 567 22.98 12.68 -35.31
N PRO A 568 24.04 12.56 -36.14
CA PRO A 568 25.32 11.99 -35.70
C PRO A 568 25.95 12.72 -34.50
N ARG A 569 25.73 14.04 -34.39
CA ARG A 569 26.22 14.87 -33.28
C ARG A 569 25.32 14.80 -32.05
N LEU A 570 24.00 14.65 -32.24
CA LEU A 570 23.02 14.54 -31.17
C LEU A 570 23.05 13.15 -30.53
N GLU A 571 23.09 12.07 -31.33
CA GLU A 571 23.34 10.72 -30.84
C GLU A 571 24.63 10.65 -30.02
N GLN A 572 25.70 11.34 -30.45
CA GLN A 572 26.96 11.34 -29.70
C GLN A 572 26.84 12.05 -28.35
N ALA A 573 26.10 13.15 -28.24
CA ALA A 573 25.81 13.76 -26.94
C ALA A 573 25.05 12.81 -26.01
N ALA A 574 24.09 12.03 -26.55
CA ALA A 574 23.32 11.09 -25.76
C ALA A 574 24.19 9.90 -25.30
N ARG A 575 25.03 9.35 -26.19
CA ARG A 575 26.04 8.33 -25.84
C ARG A 575 27.01 8.83 -24.75
N ASP A 576 27.53 10.05 -24.91
CA ASP A 576 28.42 10.70 -23.95
C ASP A 576 27.77 10.88 -22.56
N ILE A 577 26.46 11.14 -22.50
CA ILE A 577 25.70 11.29 -21.24
C ILE A 577 25.37 9.93 -20.62
N PHE A 578 24.84 8.97 -21.38
CA PHE A 578 24.47 7.64 -20.87
C PHE A 578 25.68 6.78 -20.46
N ALA A 579 26.88 7.12 -20.95
CA ALA A 579 28.15 6.57 -20.50
C ALA A 579 28.53 6.94 -19.05
N LEU A 580 27.99 8.03 -18.49
CA LEU A 580 28.30 8.44 -17.11
C LEU A 580 27.78 7.41 -16.10
N PRO A 581 28.58 6.96 -15.09
CA PRO A 581 28.16 5.92 -14.14
C PRO A 581 26.87 6.26 -13.39
N TRP A 582 26.76 7.50 -12.91
CA TRP A 582 25.63 8.05 -12.14
C TRP A 582 24.45 8.53 -13.01
N VAL A 583 24.41 8.19 -14.30
CA VAL A 583 23.26 8.46 -15.18
C VAL A 583 22.51 7.18 -15.51
N GLU A 584 21.21 7.18 -15.21
CA GLU A 584 20.24 6.23 -15.74
C GLU A 584 19.61 6.80 -17.01
N ALA A 585 19.30 5.94 -17.99
CA ALA A 585 18.65 6.36 -19.23
C ALA A 585 17.14 6.14 -19.18
N ALA A 586 16.42 7.07 -19.79
CA ALA A 586 14.98 7.05 -19.96
C ALA A 586 14.58 7.40 -21.40
N SER A 587 13.33 7.13 -21.75
CA SER A 587 12.72 7.64 -22.99
C SER A 587 11.80 8.82 -22.71
N HIS A 588 11.82 9.83 -23.59
CA HIS A 588 10.84 10.92 -23.64
C HIS A 588 10.01 10.84 -24.92
N SER A 589 9.52 9.64 -25.22
CA SER A 589 8.80 9.26 -26.44
C SER A 589 9.60 9.36 -27.75
N PHE A 590 8.93 9.18 -28.89
CA PHE A 590 9.49 9.42 -30.22
C PHE A 590 9.18 10.84 -30.71
N SER A 591 7.90 11.24 -30.72
CA SER A 591 7.46 12.50 -31.33
C SER A 591 7.14 13.63 -30.35
N HIS A 592 7.31 13.39 -29.05
CA HIS A 592 6.84 14.26 -27.98
C HIS A 592 5.34 14.62 -28.13
N PRO A 593 4.44 13.67 -27.87
CA PRO A 593 3.01 13.93 -27.76
C PRO A 593 2.72 15.05 -26.76
N PHE A 594 2.17 16.17 -27.22
CA PHE A 594 1.71 17.27 -26.36
C PHE A 594 0.44 16.87 -25.59
N ARG A 595 -0.33 15.93 -26.16
CA ARG A 595 -1.44 15.22 -25.52
C ARG A 595 -1.27 13.73 -25.76
N TRP A 596 -1.58 12.89 -24.78
CA TRP A 596 -1.59 11.42 -24.96
C TRP A 596 -2.95 10.85 -25.42
N LYS A 597 -3.95 11.71 -25.61
CA LYS A 597 -5.33 11.35 -25.99
C LYS A 597 -5.86 12.34 -27.04
N PRO A 598 -5.56 12.15 -28.34
CA PRO A 598 -5.90 13.14 -29.38
C PRO A 598 -7.39 13.43 -29.48
N ASP A 599 -8.23 12.41 -29.28
CA ASP A 599 -9.69 12.50 -29.42
C ASP A 599 -10.41 13.12 -28.21
N GLN A 600 -9.69 13.40 -27.12
CA GLN A 600 -10.24 14.06 -25.92
C GLN A 600 -9.84 15.53 -25.89
N GLY A 601 -10.84 16.41 -26.10
CA GLY A 601 -10.65 17.86 -26.01
C GLY A 601 -10.48 18.32 -24.56
N GLU A 602 -9.35 18.96 -24.25
CA GLU A 602 -9.12 19.56 -22.94
C GLU A 602 -10.00 20.81 -22.72
N ALA A 603 -10.64 20.88 -21.56
CA ALA A 603 -11.50 22.01 -21.20
C ALA A 603 -10.66 23.26 -20.86
N GLY A 604 -10.55 24.18 -21.82
CA GLY A 604 -10.05 25.54 -21.57
C GLY A 604 -8.62 25.86 -22.05
N SER A 605 -7.97 24.99 -22.83
CA SER A 605 -6.73 25.38 -23.53
C SER A 605 -7.05 26.12 -24.85
N GLU A 606 -6.16 27.00 -25.28
CA GLU A 606 -6.09 27.35 -26.70
C GLU A 606 -5.64 26.12 -27.52
N VAL A 607 -6.09 26.04 -28.77
CA VAL A 607 -5.82 24.87 -29.62
C VAL A 607 -4.41 24.98 -30.21
N GLN A 608 -3.45 24.27 -29.62
CA GLN A 608 -2.22 23.94 -30.34
C GLN A 608 -2.61 23.17 -31.61
N THR A 609 -2.15 23.65 -32.77
CA THR A 609 -2.53 23.14 -34.09
C THR A 609 -1.90 21.78 -34.43
N TRP A 610 -1.07 21.24 -33.54
CA TRP A 610 -0.28 20.03 -33.71
C TRP A 610 -0.42 19.15 -32.45
N HIS A 611 -0.55 17.85 -32.65
CA HIS A 611 -0.71 16.87 -31.56
C HIS A 611 0.63 16.50 -30.89
N ASN A 612 1.71 16.58 -31.66
CA ASN A 612 3.07 16.19 -31.35
C ASN A 612 4.05 17.00 -32.24
N LEU A 613 5.36 16.82 -32.09
CA LEU A 613 6.35 17.43 -32.99
C LEU A 613 6.13 16.95 -34.43
N ASN A 614 6.20 17.89 -35.39
CA ASN A 614 5.97 17.64 -36.81
C ASN A 614 7.14 16.88 -37.48
N ILE A 615 7.25 15.58 -37.17
CA ILE A 615 8.23 14.68 -37.77
C ILE A 615 7.77 14.29 -39.19
N PRO A 616 8.59 14.49 -40.25
CA PRO A 616 8.18 14.22 -41.62
C PRO A 616 7.69 12.79 -41.86
N GLY A 617 6.44 12.66 -42.30
CA GLY A 617 5.83 11.37 -42.62
C GLY A 617 5.37 10.53 -41.42
N TYR A 618 5.47 11.05 -40.20
CA TYR A 618 4.99 10.37 -39.00
C TYR A 618 3.50 10.61 -38.72
N VAL A 619 2.84 9.62 -38.12
CA VAL A 619 1.50 9.69 -37.54
C VAL A 619 1.55 8.98 -36.18
N PHE A 620 0.98 9.59 -35.14
CA PHE A 620 1.04 9.10 -33.76
C PHE A 620 0.64 7.62 -33.63
N ASN A 621 1.54 6.83 -33.02
CA ASN A 621 1.32 5.43 -32.68
C ASN A 621 2.07 5.08 -31.38
N LEU A 622 1.37 4.53 -30.39
CA LEU A 622 1.93 4.13 -29.09
C LEU A 622 3.13 3.16 -29.23
N ASP A 623 3.13 2.26 -30.21
CA ASP A 623 4.25 1.33 -30.45
C ASP A 623 5.53 2.07 -30.84
N ALA A 624 5.41 3.17 -31.61
CA ALA A 624 6.54 4.01 -31.99
C ALA A 624 6.95 4.94 -30.84
N GLU A 625 5.98 5.53 -30.13
CA GLU A 625 6.26 6.39 -28.99
C GLU A 625 6.95 5.65 -27.84
N ILE A 626 6.56 4.42 -27.53
CA ILE A 626 7.00 3.72 -26.32
C ILE A 626 8.06 2.66 -26.67
N GLY A 627 7.68 1.48 -27.14
CA GLY A 627 8.62 0.40 -27.44
C GLY A 627 9.67 0.78 -28.50
N GLY A 628 9.27 1.51 -29.55
CA GLY A 628 10.16 1.99 -30.59
C GLY A 628 11.23 2.96 -30.08
N SER A 629 10.86 3.91 -29.22
CA SER A 629 11.80 4.86 -28.62
C SER A 629 12.75 4.17 -27.62
N ILE A 630 12.22 3.28 -26.77
CA ILE A 630 12.99 2.48 -25.81
C ILE A 630 14.01 1.60 -26.53
N ASN A 631 13.60 0.90 -27.59
CA ASN A 631 14.49 0.05 -28.39
C ASN A 631 15.55 0.87 -29.12
N TYR A 632 15.19 2.01 -29.73
CA TYR A 632 16.15 2.92 -30.36
C TYR A 632 17.25 3.37 -29.37
N ILE A 633 16.87 3.77 -28.15
CA ILE A 633 17.83 4.15 -27.10
C ILE A 633 18.74 2.97 -26.76
N ASN A 634 18.15 1.80 -26.48
CA ASN A 634 18.88 0.57 -26.12
C ASN A 634 19.86 0.09 -27.20
N GLU A 635 19.53 0.24 -28.49
CA GLU A 635 20.36 -0.24 -29.61
C GLU A 635 21.39 0.78 -30.11
N ARG A 636 21.11 2.10 -30.00
CA ARG A 636 21.95 3.15 -30.60
C ARG A 636 22.70 4.02 -29.59
N LEU A 637 22.15 4.22 -28.40
CA LEU A 637 22.62 5.23 -27.45
C LEU A 637 23.20 4.66 -26.16
N MET A 638 22.80 3.46 -25.75
CA MET A 638 23.30 2.85 -24.52
C MET A 638 24.71 2.23 -24.67
N PRO A 639 25.61 2.40 -23.67
CA PRO A 639 26.82 1.59 -23.60
C PRO A 639 26.49 0.13 -23.24
N PRO A 640 27.34 -0.84 -23.64
CA PRO A 640 27.12 -2.25 -23.33
C PRO A 640 26.88 -2.52 -21.84
N GLY A 641 25.85 -3.30 -21.53
CA GLY A 641 25.48 -3.66 -20.16
C GLY A 641 24.50 -2.71 -19.46
N LYS A 642 24.29 -1.49 -19.97
CA LYS A 642 23.16 -0.63 -19.56
C LYS A 642 21.96 -0.80 -20.50
N LYS A 643 20.77 -0.43 -20.00
CA LYS A 643 19.52 -0.24 -20.75
C LYS A 643 18.76 0.97 -20.21
N ALA A 644 17.83 1.51 -20.98
CA ALA A 644 16.81 2.41 -20.45
C ALA A 644 15.93 1.67 -19.42
N ARG A 645 15.52 2.36 -18.35
CA ARG A 645 14.71 1.79 -17.25
C ARG A 645 13.44 2.58 -16.93
N VAL A 646 13.30 3.79 -17.46
CA VAL A 646 12.19 4.71 -17.15
C VAL A 646 11.62 5.30 -18.44
N PHE A 647 10.31 5.53 -18.47
CA PHE A 647 9.60 6.34 -19.45
C PHE A 647 9.10 7.62 -18.77
N GLN A 648 9.47 8.78 -19.32
CA GLN A 648 9.07 10.09 -18.83
C GLN A 648 7.92 10.60 -19.71
N TRP A 649 6.72 10.75 -19.14
CA TRP A 649 5.54 11.21 -19.89
C TRP A 649 5.75 12.64 -20.41
N THR A 650 5.41 12.84 -21.67
CA THR A 650 5.56 14.11 -22.39
C THR A 650 4.29 14.98 -22.28
N GLY A 651 4.45 16.28 -22.53
CA GLY A 651 3.32 17.20 -22.72
C GLY A 651 2.38 17.24 -21.51
N ASN A 652 1.07 17.05 -21.75
CA ASN A 652 0.06 17.09 -20.70
C ASN A 652 0.20 16.01 -19.61
N CYS A 653 1.04 14.99 -19.81
CA CYS A 653 1.25 13.89 -18.86
C CYS A 653 -0.05 13.14 -18.45
N VAL A 654 -1.06 13.06 -19.32
CA VAL A 654 -2.30 12.30 -19.09
C VAL A 654 -2.40 11.06 -20.00
N PRO A 655 -1.55 10.02 -19.81
CA PRO A 655 -1.55 8.81 -20.60
C PRO A 655 -2.87 8.01 -20.49
N GLY A 656 -3.20 7.28 -21.55
CA GLY A 656 -4.20 6.22 -21.52
C GLY A 656 -3.69 4.97 -20.79
N GLU A 657 -4.60 4.06 -20.42
CA GLU A 657 -4.25 2.77 -19.82
C GLU A 657 -3.23 2.03 -20.68
N ASP A 658 -3.49 1.90 -21.98
CA ASP A 658 -2.63 1.19 -22.92
C ASP A 658 -1.20 1.73 -22.95
N ALA A 659 -1.01 3.05 -22.87
CA ALA A 659 0.32 3.64 -22.81
C ALA A 659 1.07 3.21 -21.54
N ILE A 660 0.43 3.32 -20.36
CA ILE A 660 1.02 2.89 -19.09
C ILE A 660 1.34 1.39 -19.14
N ARG A 661 0.39 0.57 -19.61
CA ARG A 661 0.54 -0.88 -19.80
C ARG A 661 1.73 -1.24 -20.68
N ILE A 662 1.86 -0.61 -21.85
CA ILE A 662 2.97 -0.85 -22.79
C ILE A 662 4.31 -0.51 -22.13
N SER A 663 4.41 0.64 -21.42
CA SER A 663 5.66 1.03 -20.75
C SER A 663 6.20 -0.05 -19.79
N TYR A 664 5.31 -0.66 -18.99
CA TYR A 664 5.67 -1.77 -18.10
C TYR A 664 5.93 -3.09 -18.83
N GLN A 665 5.24 -3.36 -19.94
CA GLN A 665 5.44 -4.58 -20.74
C GLN A 665 6.78 -4.55 -21.50
N ASP A 666 7.25 -3.37 -21.93
CA ASP A 666 8.58 -3.16 -22.50
C ASP A 666 9.70 -3.11 -21.43
N GLY A 667 9.35 -3.31 -20.15
CA GLY A 667 10.30 -3.39 -19.03
C GLY A 667 10.73 -2.06 -18.44
N CYS A 668 10.08 -0.95 -18.81
CA CYS A 668 10.31 0.36 -18.22
C CYS A 668 9.33 0.65 -17.07
N LEU A 669 9.82 1.31 -16.05
CA LEU A 669 9.01 2.05 -15.09
C LEU A 669 8.52 3.36 -15.76
N ASN A 670 7.56 4.09 -15.20
CA ASN A 670 7.16 5.40 -15.74
C ASN A 670 6.96 6.47 -14.67
N ILE A 671 7.16 7.73 -15.05
CA ILE A 671 7.01 8.93 -14.21
C ILE A 671 6.59 10.15 -15.07
N ASN A 672 6.30 11.28 -14.40
CA ASN A 672 5.81 12.57 -14.89
C ASN A 672 4.28 12.73 -14.80
N GLY A 673 3.85 14.00 -14.75
CA GLY A 673 2.55 14.42 -14.23
C GLY A 673 2.58 14.67 -12.72
N GLY A 674 1.58 15.41 -12.22
CA GLY A 674 1.44 15.80 -10.82
C GLY A 674 2.00 17.20 -10.51
N ASP A 675 1.13 18.12 -10.12
CA ASP A 675 1.44 19.56 -10.09
C ASP A 675 1.88 20.09 -8.72
N THR A 676 2.85 19.44 -8.07
CA THR A 676 3.42 19.93 -6.80
C THR A 676 4.15 21.26 -7.02
N THR A 677 3.48 22.35 -6.63
CA THR A 677 3.81 23.75 -6.95
C THR A 677 3.61 24.69 -5.76
N ILE A 678 3.54 24.14 -4.55
CA ILE A 678 3.33 24.89 -3.31
C ILE A 678 4.49 25.86 -3.06
N THR A 679 4.18 27.14 -2.84
CA THR A 679 5.16 28.21 -2.63
C THR A 679 4.67 29.15 -1.52
N ASN A 680 5.51 30.06 -1.02
CA ASN A 680 5.08 31.02 0.00
C ASN A 680 3.99 31.99 -0.53
N SER A 681 3.94 32.21 -1.84
CA SER A 681 2.89 32.98 -2.54
C SER A 681 1.61 32.19 -2.82
N ASN A 682 1.63 30.86 -2.69
CA ASN A 682 0.47 29.99 -2.86
C ASN A 682 0.64 28.77 -1.94
N ARG A 683 0.45 29.02 -0.64
CA ARG A 683 0.79 28.09 0.46
C ARG A 683 -0.40 27.21 0.83
N SER A 684 -0.96 26.50 -0.15
CA SER A 684 -2.04 25.53 0.03
C SER A 684 -1.60 24.12 -0.30
N LEU A 685 -2.06 23.14 0.47
CA LEU A 685 -1.89 21.71 0.18
C LEU A 685 -2.68 21.25 -1.05
N THR A 686 -3.55 22.08 -1.65
CA THR A 686 -4.08 21.81 -3.00
C THR A 686 -3.02 21.96 -4.10
N ARG A 687 -1.84 22.53 -3.77
CA ARG A 687 -0.65 22.61 -4.63
C ARG A 687 0.39 21.52 -4.33
N VAL A 688 -0.01 20.38 -3.75
CA VAL A 688 0.86 19.21 -3.52
C VAL A 688 0.17 17.96 -4.08
N ALA A 689 0.75 17.37 -5.13
CA ALA A 689 0.16 16.24 -5.83
C ALA A 689 0.23 14.93 -5.01
N PRO A 690 -0.62 13.92 -5.28
CA PRO A 690 -0.46 12.57 -4.72
C PRO A 690 0.81 11.87 -5.25
N LEU A 691 0.98 10.59 -4.91
CA LEU A 691 2.09 9.77 -5.42
C LEU A 691 1.90 9.32 -6.89
N GLY A 692 0.67 9.36 -7.40
CA GLY A 692 0.34 8.88 -8.75
C GLY A 692 -1.14 8.60 -8.95
N LEU A 693 -1.49 7.93 -10.04
CA LEU A 693 -2.85 7.56 -10.45
C LEU A 693 -2.91 6.10 -10.92
N SER A 694 -3.90 5.35 -10.46
CA SER A 694 -4.22 4.01 -10.97
C SER A 694 -5.19 4.09 -12.15
N ARG A 695 -4.95 3.28 -13.19
CA ARG A 695 -5.84 3.03 -14.33
C ARG A 695 -5.89 1.52 -14.57
N ASN A 696 -7.00 0.87 -14.23
CA ASN A 696 -7.26 -0.56 -14.44
C ASN A 696 -6.10 -1.49 -13.99
N GLY A 697 -5.50 -1.18 -12.84
CA GLY A 697 -4.41 -1.96 -12.23
C GLY A 697 -3.00 -1.53 -12.64
N TRP A 698 -2.86 -0.72 -13.69
CA TRP A 698 -1.61 -0.05 -14.07
C TRP A 698 -1.48 1.28 -13.32
N PHE A 699 -0.27 1.66 -12.93
CA PHE A 699 -0.05 2.86 -12.12
C PHE A 699 0.88 3.85 -12.84
N GLN A 700 0.43 5.10 -12.96
CA GLN A 700 1.28 6.23 -13.33
C GLN A 700 1.86 6.82 -12.05
N VAL A 701 3.19 6.83 -11.90
CA VAL A 701 3.82 7.57 -10.78
C VAL A 701 3.96 9.04 -11.17
N PHE A 702 3.68 9.94 -10.22
CA PHE A 702 3.85 11.38 -10.41
C PHE A 702 5.23 11.83 -9.96
N ALA A 703 5.73 12.90 -10.59
CA ALA A 703 6.91 13.62 -10.12
C ALA A 703 6.64 14.16 -8.69
N PRO A 704 7.56 14.02 -7.74
CA PRO A 704 7.42 14.60 -6.42
C PRO A 704 7.18 16.11 -6.43
N ASP A 705 8.01 16.85 -7.16
CA ASP A 705 8.05 18.31 -7.31
C ASP A 705 8.06 18.68 -8.80
N GLN A 706 7.61 19.88 -9.19
CA GLN A 706 7.51 20.30 -10.61
C GLN A 706 8.81 20.85 -11.23
N ASN A 707 8.88 20.79 -12.56
CA ASN A 707 10.01 21.24 -13.38
C ASN A 707 10.10 22.77 -13.54
N GLU A 708 11.17 23.26 -14.18
CA GLU A 708 11.42 24.70 -14.35
C GLU A 708 10.37 25.42 -15.19
N ASN A 709 9.73 24.73 -16.14
CA ASN A 709 8.77 25.28 -17.09
C ASN A 709 7.65 26.08 -16.39
N ILE A 710 7.13 25.53 -15.28
CA ILE A 710 6.05 26.12 -14.48
C ILE A 710 6.53 27.33 -13.66
N TYR A 711 7.83 27.43 -13.34
CA TYR A 711 8.41 28.58 -12.64
C TYR A 711 8.95 29.67 -13.59
N THR A 712 8.94 29.43 -14.90
CA THR A 712 9.44 30.33 -15.97
C THR A 712 8.35 30.69 -17.00
N ASP A 713 7.09 30.65 -16.59
CA ASP A 713 5.90 30.98 -17.40
C ASP A 713 5.91 30.31 -18.80
N LEU A 714 5.97 28.98 -18.82
CA LEU A 714 6.10 28.14 -20.03
C LEU A 714 7.34 28.48 -20.88
N TRP A 715 8.46 28.72 -20.20
CA TRP A 715 9.77 29.09 -20.75
C TRP A 715 9.77 30.40 -21.56
N SER A 716 8.83 31.31 -21.28
CA SER A 716 8.72 32.60 -21.99
C SER A 716 9.47 33.76 -21.32
N ASP A 717 9.57 33.78 -19.99
CA ASP A 717 10.24 34.83 -19.22
C ASP A 717 10.77 34.27 -17.87
N ASN A 718 11.42 35.12 -17.06
CA ASN A 718 11.81 34.82 -15.68
C ASN A 718 12.66 33.55 -15.53
N PHE A 719 13.59 33.31 -16.48
CA PHE A 719 14.45 32.11 -16.56
C PHE A 719 15.23 31.74 -15.28
N TYR A 720 15.37 32.65 -14.31
CA TYR A 720 15.93 32.39 -12.97
C TYR A 720 14.92 31.75 -11.99
N GLY A 721 13.66 31.57 -12.39
CA GLY A 721 12.51 31.30 -11.54
C GLY A 721 12.54 29.95 -10.83
N TYR A 722 13.20 28.95 -11.40
CA TYR A 722 13.31 27.61 -10.82
C TYR A 722 13.89 27.58 -9.40
N ARG A 723 14.68 28.59 -9.00
CA ARG A 723 15.15 28.77 -7.60
C ARG A 723 14.02 28.75 -6.56
N ARG A 724 12.77 29.01 -6.97
CA ARG A 724 11.57 28.93 -6.14
C ARG A 724 11.17 27.51 -5.75
N VAL A 725 11.69 26.47 -6.41
CA VAL A 725 11.50 25.06 -5.99
C VAL A 725 12.06 24.81 -4.58
N LEU A 726 13.02 25.62 -4.12
CA LEU A 726 13.51 25.60 -2.73
C LEU A 726 12.43 26.02 -1.71
N GLU A 727 11.42 26.81 -2.12
CA GLU A 727 10.23 27.06 -1.31
C GLU A 727 9.39 25.78 -1.21
N THR A 728 9.17 25.10 -2.34
CA THR A 728 8.45 23.84 -2.47
C THR A 728 9.06 22.76 -1.57
N PHE A 729 10.37 22.52 -1.69
CA PHE A 729 11.10 21.54 -0.88
C PHE A 729 10.99 21.80 0.63
N SER A 730 11.00 23.07 1.06
CA SER A 730 10.84 23.44 2.47
C SER A 730 9.40 23.19 2.97
N LEU A 731 8.41 23.61 2.17
CA LEU A 731 6.98 23.47 2.49
C LEU A 731 6.48 22.02 2.40
N THR A 732 7.20 21.13 1.71
CA THR A 732 6.94 19.68 1.67
C THR A 732 7.76 18.86 2.68
N ASP A 733 8.60 19.48 3.53
CA ASP A 733 9.31 18.79 4.64
C ASP A 733 8.65 19.02 6.01
N ALA A 734 8.14 20.22 6.26
CA ALA A 734 7.66 20.66 7.58
C ALA A 734 6.35 21.47 7.51
N PRO A 735 5.39 21.25 8.43
CA PRO A 735 5.47 20.42 9.64
C PRO A 735 5.21 18.92 9.40
N ARG A 736 4.95 18.52 8.14
CA ARG A 736 4.81 17.13 7.70
C ARG A 736 5.69 16.94 6.48
N ARG A 737 6.44 15.83 6.43
CA ARG A 737 7.16 15.43 5.21
C ARG A 737 6.15 14.79 4.27
N LEU A 738 5.88 15.46 3.15
CA LEU A 738 4.87 15.06 2.15
C LEU A 738 5.51 14.52 0.86
N LYS A 739 6.78 14.87 0.60
CA LYS A 739 7.53 14.48 -0.60
C LYS A 739 8.99 14.18 -0.28
N PRO A 740 9.71 13.38 -1.09
CA PRO A 740 11.16 13.47 -1.21
C PRO A 740 11.57 14.84 -1.78
N VAL A 741 12.82 15.02 -2.20
CA VAL A 741 13.27 16.15 -3.02
C VAL A 741 13.47 15.66 -4.45
N ASP A 742 12.85 16.30 -5.44
CA ASP A 742 13.08 16.02 -6.85
C ASP A 742 13.61 17.24 -7.62
N ILE A 743 14.82 17.13 -8.16
CA ILE A 743 15.40 18.13 -9.06
C ILE A 743 15.03 17.73 -10.50
N TYR A 744 13.77 17.99 -10.84
CA TYR A 744 13.18 17.79 -12.17
C TYR A 744 13.38 19.04 -13.04
N TYR A 745 13.90 18.89 -14.26
CA TYR A 745 14.09 19.98 -15.24
C TYR A 745 14.29 19.42 -16.67
N HIS A 746 14.59 20.27 -17.67
CA HIS A 746 14.85 19.86 -19.07
C HIS A 746 16.20 20.39 -19.59
N PHE A 747 16.65 19.92 -20.76
CA PHE A 747 17.91 20.40 -21.35
C PHE A 747 17.92 21.90 -21.68
N TYR A 748 16.76 22.52 -21.93
CA TYR A 748 16.71 23.97 -22.17
C TYR A 748 17.11 24.81 -20.96
N SER A 749 17.12 24.28 -19.72
CA SER A 749 17.77 24.95 -18.56
C SER A 749 19.24 25.32 -18.83
N ALA A 750 19.92 24.62 -19.74
CA ALA A 750 21.29 24.93 -20.17
C ALA A 750 21.39 25.88 -21.38
N THR A 751 20.31 26.62 -21.73
CA THR A 751 20.35 27.62 -22.82
C THR A 751 20.55 29.05 -22.34
N LYS A 752 20.03 29.45 -21.17
CA LYS A 752 20.23 30.79 -20.59
C LYS A 752 21.20 30.76 -19.41
N GLU A 753 21.96 31.83 -19.21
CA GLU A 753 22.84 31.96 -18.03
C GLU A 753 22.03 32.02 -16.72
N ALA A 754 20.90 32.71 -16.73
CA ALA A 754 20.00 32.84 -15.58
C ALA A 754 19.40 31.51 -15.09
N SER A 755 19.04 30.60 -16.01
CA SER A 755 18.52 29.28 -15.68
C SER A 755 19.61 28.31 -15.23
N MET A 756 20.77 28.32 -15.90
CA MET A 756 21.94 27.54 -15.48
C MET A 756 22.41 27.96 -14.08
N GLY A 757 22.34 29.25 -13.75
CA GLY A 757 22.58 29.76 -12.39
C GLY A 757 21.55 29.30 -11.37
N ALA A 758 20.25 29.35 -11.70
CA ALA A 758 19.18 28.87 -10.81
C ALA A 758 19.25 27.36 -10.57
N LEU A 759 19.52 26.57 -11.61
CA LEU A 759 19.70 25.12 -11.51
C LEU A 759 20.94 24.77 -10.65
N SER A 760 22.06 25.48 -10.85
CA SER A 760 23.25 25.34 -10.01
C SER A 760 22.94 25.63 -8.53
N GLN A 761 22.17 26.69 -8.24
CA GLN A 761 21.74 27.02 -6.87
C GLN A 761 20.91 25.89 -6.23
N VAL A 762 20.05 25.22 -6.99
CA VAL A 762 19.22 24.10 -6.50
C VAL A 762 20.08 22.86 -6.21
N TYR A 763 21.02 22.52 -7.09
CA TYR A 763 21.97 21.43 -6.84
C TYR A 763 22.95 21.71 -5.68
N ASP A 764 23.49 22.93 -5.59
CA ASP A 764 24.37 23.35 -4.49
C ASP A 764 23.64 23.24 -3.14
N TRP A 765 22.35 23.61 -3.08
CA TRP A 765 21.50 23.42 -1.90
C TRP A 765 21.32 21.93 -1.55
N ALA A 766 20.96 21.10 -2.53
CA ALA A 766 20.68 19.67 -2.31
C ALA A 766 21.91 18.91 -1.80
N VAL A 767 23.09 19.18 -2.36
CA VAL A 767 24.38 18.63 -1.89
C VAL A 767 24.69 19.10 -0.48
N SER A 768 24.50 20.39 -0.16
CA SER A 768 24.74 20.90 1.21
C SER A 768 23.79 20.29 2.26
N SER A 769 22.61 19.82 1.83
CA SER A 769 21.56 19.26 2.69
C SER A 769 21.77 17.78 3.06
N ARG A 770 22.81 17.10 2.53
CA ARG A 770 23.15 15.69 2.84
C ARG A 770 21.98 14.70 2.72
N LEU A 771 21.18 14.87 1.68
CA LEU A 771 20.03 14.01 1.37
C LEU A 771 20.47 12.61 0.92
N HIS A 772 19.56 11.62 0.97
CA HIS A 772 19.84 10.28 0.46
C HIS A 772 19.53 10.22 -1.04
N SER A 773 20.57 10.39 -1.86
CA SER A 773 20.46 10.33 -3.32
C SER A 773 20.12 8.92 -3.82
N VAL A 774 19.14 8.80 -4.71
CA VAL A 774 18.68 7.54 -5.35
C VAL A 774 18.35 7.78 -6.83
N PHE A 775 18.33 6.73 -7.66
CA PHE A 775 17.83 6.87 -9.03
C PHE A 775 16.31 7.04 -9.03
N THR A 776 15.77 7.68 -10.06
CA THR A 776 14.31 7.89 -10.20
C THR A 776 13.57 6.56 -10.30
N SER A 777 14.20 5.51 -10.86
CA SER A 777 13.71 4.13 -10.78
C SER A 777 13.40 3.68 -9.35
N ASP A 778 14.24 4.03 -8.39
CA ASP A 778 14.19 3.50 -7.03
C ASP A 778 13.08 4.20 -6.23
N TYR A 779 12.82 5.47 -6.53
CA TYR A 779 11.62 6.17 -6.08
C TYR A 779 10.34 5.57 -6.70
N ILE A 780 10.31 5.32 -8.02
CA ILE A 780 9.15 4.69 -8.67
C ILE A 780 8.87 3.30 -8.06
N GLU A 781 9.90 2.48 -7.86
CA GLU A 781 9.76 1.19 -7.18
C GLU A 781 9.20 1.34 -5.75
N LYS A 782 9.64 2.34 -4.98
CA LYS A 782 9.08 2.65 -3.64
C LYS A 782 7.61 3.05 -3.68
N VAL A 783 7.16 3.80 -4.68
CA VAL A 783 5.74 4.15 -4.85
C VAL A 783 4.90 2.94 -5.23
N LEU A 784 5.39 2.08 -6.12
CA LEU A 784 4.71 0.82 -6.45
C LEU A 784 4.65 -0.14 -5.26
N ASP A 785 5.70 -0.15 -4.42
CA ASP A 785 5.75 -0.93 -3.19
C ASP A 785 4.86 -0.33 -2.08
N PHE A 786 4.74 1.00 -1.98
CA PHE A 786 3.75 1.68 -1.12
C PHE A 786 2.33 1.23 -1.45
N ASN A 787 1.99 1.09 -2.74
CA ASN A 787 0.65 0.65 -3.15
C ASN A 787 0.36 -0.81 -2.76
N ARG A 788 1.37 -1.67 -2.69
CA ARG A 788 1.26 -3.11 -2.43
C ARG A 788 1.65 -3.55 -1.01
N THR A 789 2.19 -2.65 -0.20
CA THR A 789 2.60 -2.97 1.19
C THR A 789 1.39 -3.35 2.03
N VAL A 790 1.42 -4.51 2.67
CA VAL A 790 0.40 -4.98 3.59
C VAL A 790 0.80 -4.64 5.01
N VAL A 791 -0.13 -4.13 5.80
CA VAL A 791 0.03 -3.94 7.25
C VAL A 791 -1.03 -4.81 7.93
N ALA A 792 -0.62 -5.65 8.87
CA ALA A 792 -1.50 -6.52 9.63
C ALA A 792 -1.20 -6.42 11.13
N ARG A 793 -2.23 -6.54 11.96
CA ARG A 793 -2.11 -6.66 13.41
C ARG A 793 -1.68 -8.08 13.76
N ASP A 794 -0.62 -8.20 14.54
CA ASP A 794 -0.14 -9.45 15.13
C ASP A 794 -0.08 -9.30 16.66
N GLY A 795 -1.20 -9.65 17.30
CA GLY A 795 -1.40 -9.42 18.73
C GLY A 795 -1.40 -7.93 19.07
N THR A 796 -0.44 -7.52 19.90
CA THR A 796 -0.19 -6.12 20.28
C THR A 796 0.75 -5.38 19.32
N GLY A 797 1.40 -6.09 18.39
CA GLY A 797 2.32 -5.52 17.41
C GLY A 797 1.80 -5.61 15.97
N TRP A 798 2.72 -5.41 15.04
CA TRP A 798 2.42 -5.33 13.60
C TRP A 798 3.29 -6.28 12.79
N LEU A 799 2.71 -6.87 11.76
CA LEU A 799 3.38 -7.51 10.64
C LEU A 799 3.27 -6.56 9.44
N VAL A 800 4.39 -6.34 8.74
CA VAL A 800 4.43 -5.54 7.50
C VAL A 800 5.10 -6.35 6.41
N ARG A 801 4.46 -6.46 5.24
CA ARG A 801 4.96 -7.25 4.10
C ARG A 801 4.88 -6.48 2.78
N ASN A 802 5.95 -6.50 2.00
CA ASN A 802 6.06 -5.85 0.69
C ASN A 802 7.16 -6.51 -0.18
N SER A 803 7.54 -5.90 -1.30
CA SER A 803 8.61 -6.42 -2.19
C SER A 803 10.03 -6.04 -1.76
N GLY A 804 10.20 -5.35 -0.63
CA GLY A 804 11.50 -4.98 -0.05
C GLY A 804 12.16 -3.75 -0.68
N LYS A 805 11.39 -2.93 -1.42
CA LYS A 805 11.84 -1.70 -2.08
C LYS A 805 11.56 -0.46 -1.21
N LEU A 806 10.40 -0.42 -0.59
CA LEU A 806 10.06 0.52 0.49
C LEU A 806 10.51 -0.07 1.83
N ARG A 807 11.35 0.68 2.54
CA ARG A 807 12.12 0.21 3.71
C ARG A 807 12.05 1.16 4.91
N GLU A 808 11.08 2.07 4.90
CA GLU A 808 10.90 3.08 5.93
C GLU A 808 9.41 3.14 6.29
N LEU A 809 9.12 3.12 7.58
CA LEU A 809 7.76 3.25 8.09
C LEU A 809 7.72 4.41 9.08
N ARG A 810 6.61 5.15 9.16
CA ARG A 810 6.41 6.21 10.15
C ARG A 810 5.28 5.86 11.13
N ILE A 811 5.49 6.17 12.41
CA ILE A 811 4.45 6.19 13.46
C ILE A 811 4.46 7.55 14.16
N PRO A 812 3.40 7.94 14.89
CA PRO A 812 3.45 9.09 15.80
C PRO A 812 4.55 8.92 16.87
N VAL A 813 5.22 10.00 17.26
CA VAL A 813 6.33 9.95 18.27
C VAL A 813 5.86 9.50 19.66
N ASP A 814 4.58 9.72 19.98
CA ASP A 814 3.87 9.26 21.17
C ASP A 814 3.35 7.82 21.06
N GLY A 815 3.43 7.19 19.88
CA GLY A 815 3.03 5.80 19.61
C GLY A 815 3.98 4.73 20.18
N GLY A 816 5.03 5.11 20.91
CA GLY A 816 6.04 4.20 21.47
C GLY A 816 7.25 3.96 20.56
N TYR A 817 8.25 3.26 21.10
CA TYR A 817 9.55 3.01 20.47
C TYR A 817 9.62 1.57 19.96
N PRO A 818 10.27 1.30 18.81
CA PRO A 818 10.58 -0.06 18.38
C PRO A 818 11.39 -0.82 19.44
N ASP A 819 10.84 -1.93 19.94
CA ASP A 819 11.57 -2.88 20.76
C ASP A 819 12.46 -3.74 19.85
N LEU A 820 13.77 -3.51 19.92
CA LEU A 820 14.75 -4.20 19.07
C LEU A 820 15.14 -5.61 19.57
N GLU A 821 14.63 -6.05 20.73
CA GLU A 821 14.77 -7.43 21.20
C GLU A 821 13.68 -8.33 20.59
N THR A 822 12.45 -7.83 20.49
CA THR A 822 11.29 -8.64 20.05
C THR A 822 10.78 -8.30 18.64
N SER A 823 11.26 -7.20 18.02
CA SER A 823 11.00 -6.89 16.60
C SER A 823 11.93 -7.69 15.67
N ARG A 824 11.45 -8.01 14.46
CA ARG A 824 12.24 -8.64 13.38
C ARG A 824 12.45 -7.67 12.22
N ASN A 825 13.64 -7.69 11.63
CA ASN A 825 14.04 -6.89 10.47
C ASN A 825 13.92 -5.37 10.66
N VAL A 826 14.14 -4.87 11.88
CA VAL A 826 14.25 -3.44 12.21
C VAL A 826 15.70 -3.07 12.50
N ALA A 827 16.24 -2.11 11.74
CA ALA A 827 17.61 -1.64 11.86
C ALA A 827 17.78 -0.56 12.96
N GLY A 828 16.77 0.28 13.13
CA GLY A 828 16.70 1.33 14.14
C GLY A 828 15.60 2.34 13.83
N TYR A 829 15.73 3.58 14.32
CA TYR A 829 14.72 4.61 14.15
C TYR A 829 15.27 6.04 14.34
N LEU A 830 14.52 7.02 13.82
CA LEU A 830 14.77 8.46 13.98
C LEU A 830 13.46 9.23 14.23
N ASP A 831 13.49 10.18 15.15
CA ASP A 831 12.39 11.13 15.34
C ASP A 831 12.59 12.38 14.46
N TYR A 832 11.58 12.72 13.65
CA TYR A 832 11.59 13.93 12.82
C TYR A 832 10.17 14.54 12.72
N ASN A 833 10.06 15.85 12.96
CA ASN A 833 8.79 16.54 13.22
C ASN A 833 7.95 15.78 14.26
N ALA A 834 6.71 15.40 13.94
CA ALA A 834 5.82 14.65 14.82
C ALA A 834 5.76 13.14 14.48
N SER A 835 6.77 12.59 13.82
CA SER A 835 6.83 11.16 13.45
C SER A 835 8.16 10.51 13.80
N ARG A 836 8.08 9.25 14.25
CA ARG A 836 9.22 8.32 14.40
C ARG A 836 9.28 7.44 13.16
N TYR A 837 10.37 7.57 12.43
CA TYR A 837 10.73 6.79 11.24
C TYR A 837 11.43 5.50 11.70
N ILE A 838 11.02 4.35 11.19
CA ILE A 838 11.45 3.00 11.59
C ILE A 838 12.09 2.33 10.36
N HIS A 839 13.40 2.13 10.44
CA HIS A 839 14.23 1.70 9.32
C HIS A 839 14.18 0.16 9.20
N LEU A 840 13.84 -0.36 8.03
CA LEU A 840 13.69 -1.79 7.78
C LEU A 840 14.94 -2.39 7.13
N VAL A 841 15.27 -3.62 7.52
CA VAL A 841 16.29 -4.46 6.88
C VAL A 841 15.74 -5.01 5.56
N PRO A 842 16.57 -5.18 4.50
CA PRO A 842 16.12 -5.80 3.26
C PRO A 842 15.52 -7.20 3.46
N GLY A 843 14.40 -7.48 2.79
CA GLY A 843 13.76 -8.81 2.82
C GLY A 843 12.27 -8.81 2.50
N GLY A 844 11.57 -7.69 2.67
CA GLY A 844 10.13 -7.57 2.36
C GLY A 844 9.18 -8.11 3.44
N GLU A 845 9.69 -8.49 4.61
CA GLU A 845 8.91 -8.66 5.83
C GLU A 845 9.58 -7.89 6.98
N ALA A 846 8.77 -7.25 7.84
CA ALA A 846 9.18 -6.84 9.17
C ALA A 846 8.09 -7.16 10.20
N VAL A 847 8.51 -7.45 11.44
CA VAL A 847 7.60 -7.57 12.59
C VAL A 847 8.00 -6.53 13.62
N ILE A 848 7.05 -5.68 14.01
CA ILE A 848 7.28 -4.50 14.83
C ILE A 848 6.57 -4.70 16.16
N ARG A 849 7.33 -4.64 17.24
CA ARG A 849 6.86 -4.56 18.62
C ARG A 849 7.21 -3.18 19.18
N LEU A 850 6.33 -2.63 20.00
CA LEU A 850 6.44 -1.26 20.52
C LEU A 850 6.47 -1.28 22.05
N THR A 851 7.37 -0.48 22.61
CA THR A 851 7.56 -0.28 24.05
C THR A 851 7.41 1.21 24.42
N ALA A 852 7.08 1.51 25.67
CA ALA A 852 6.80 2.87 26.12
C ALA A 852 8.05 3.76 26.24
N ALA A 853 9.24 3.17 26.33
CA ALA A 853 10.52 3.87 26.51
C ALA A 853 11.56 3.35 25.51
N PRO A 854 12.55 4.17 25.09
CA PRO A 854 13.60 3.71 24.19
C PRO A 854 14.43 2.60 24.86
N GLY A 855 14.68 1.51 24.12
CA GLY A 855 15.60 0.46 24.56
C GLY A 855 17.05 0.91 24.44
N ASN A 856 17.96 0.20 25.13
CA ASN A 856 19.40 0.51 25.16
C ASN A 856 20.23 -0.20 24.08
N ILE A 857 19.61 -0.92 23.14
CA ILE A 857 20.32 -1.68 22.11
C ILE A 857 20.90 -0.75 21.03
N PRO A 858 22.19 -0.89 20.66
CA PRO A 858 22.82 -0.19 19.53
C PRO A 858 22.03 -0.37 18.23
N CYS A 859 21.75 0.73 17.55
CA CYS A 859 20.92 0.71 16.34
C CYS A 859 21.29 1.81 15.33
N LEU A 860 20.79 1.67 14.11
CA LEU A 860 20.92 2.71 13.08
C LEU A 860 20.03 3.91 13.46
N SER A 861 20.62 5.08 13.65
CA SER A 861 19.87 6.32 13.88
C SER A 861 19.62 7.09 12.58
N ARG A 862 20.56 7.03 11.62
CA ARG A 862 20.35 7.48 10.23
C ARG A 862 21.52 7.09 9.34
N ALA A 863 21.27 6.96 8.04
CA ALA A 863 22.31 6.98 7.00
C ALA A 863 21.76 7.58 5.71
N ASN A 864 22.52 8.45 5.03
CA ASN A 864 22.13 8.94 3.70
C ASN A 864 22.55 7.98 2.56
N ALA A 865 22.42 6.68 2.82
CA ALA A 865 22.85 5.56 1.98
C ALA A 865 21.92 4.35 2.18
N ARG A 866 21.91 3.46 1.20
CA ARG A 866 21.05 2.27 1.18
C ARG A 866 21.58 1.22 2.14
N LEU A 867 20.70 0.62 2.96
CA LEU A 867 21.07 -0.51 3.80
C LEU A 867 20.98 -1.81 3.00
N GLU A 868 22.04 -2.61 2.97
CA GLU A 868 22.12 -3.86 2.21
C GLU A 868 22.02 -5.10 3.11
N SER A 869 22.55 -5.04 4.34
CA SER A 869 22.38 -6.09 5.34
C SER A 869 22.62 -5.57 6.76
N LEU A 870 21.89 -6.14 7.73
CA LEU A 870 22.18 -6.02 9.16
C LEU A 870 22.26 -7.41 9.79
N GLU A 871 23.37 -7.67 10.48
CA GLU A 871 23.59 -8.85 11.31
C GLU A 871 23.76 -8.39 12.76
N ARG A 872 22.93 -8.86 13.70
CA ARG A 872 23.12 -8.59 15.15
C ARG A 872 23.88 -9.76 15.79
N THR A 873 24.73 -9.45 16.75
CA THR A 873 25.50 -10.41 17.55
C THR A 873 25.29 -10.13 19.05
N SER A 874 25.75 -11.03 19.91
CA SER A 874 25.70 -10.83 21.37
C SER A 874 26.59 -9.68 21.87
N HIS A 875 27.50 -9.15 21.04
CA HIS A 875 28.43 -8.08 21.39
C HIS A 875 28.38 -6.92 20.37
N GLY A 876 27.21 -6.66 19.78
CA GLY A 876 27.01 -5.53 18.85
C GLY A 876 26.41 -5.96 17.50
N MET A 877 26.84 -5.33 16.40
CA MET A 877 26.21 -5.53 15.08
C MET A 877 27.16 -5.27 13.90
N ARG A 878 26.87 -5.90 12.76
CA ARG A 878 27.52 -5.62 11.48
C ARG A 878 26.49 -5.08 10.48
N LEU A 879 26.81 -3.95 9.88
CA LEU A 879 26.01 -3.26 8.88
C LEU A 879 26.76 -3.26 7.54
N VAL A 880 26.05 -3.34 6.42
CA VAL A 880 26.60 -3.08 5.08
C VAL A 880 25.73 -2.03 4.40
N PHE A 881 26.36 -0.98 3.89
CA PHE A 881 25.73 0.10 3.16
C PHE A 881 26.25 0.17 1.72
N ASP A 882 25.46 0.76 0.83
CA ASP A 882 25.83 1.05 -0.55
C ASP A 882 25.31 2.44 -0.95
N SER A 883 26.07 3.19 -1.73
CA SER A 883 25.74 4.57 -2.08
C SER A 883 26.42 5.05 -3.36
N TYR A 884 25.71 5.85 -4.15
CA TYR A 884 26.24 6.52 -5.34
C TYR A 884 27.04 7.80 -5.02
N THR A 885 27.01 8.26 -3.78
CA THR A 885 27.73 9.46 -3.31
C THR A 885 28.39 9.19 -1.95
N PRO A 886 29.41 9.96 -1.53
CA PRO A 886 29.88 9.96 -0.15
C PRO A 886 28.74 10.17 0.84
N TYR A 887 28.80 9.50 2.00
CA TYR A 887 27.68 9.40 2.94
C TYR A 887 28.12 9.30 4.39
N SER A 888 27.21 9.61 5.30
CA SER A 888 27.41 9.53 6.74
C SER A 888 26.49 8.49 7.37
N VAL A 889 27.01 7.77 8.37
CA VAL A 889 26.24 6.82 9.20
C VAL A 889 26.23 7.31 10.65
N THR A 890 25.05 7.46 11.24
CA THR A 890 24.88 7.80 12.66
C THR A 890 24.25 6.61 13.39
N LEU A 891 24.83 6.24 14.54
CA LEU A 891 24.29 5.20 15.41
C LEU A 891 23.67 5.81 16.67
N ALA A 892 22.58 5.22 17.15
CA ALA A 892 22.04 5.47 18.49
C ALA A 892 22.45 4.34 19.45
N ASN A 893 22.41 4.62 20.75
CA ASN A 893 22.71 3.69 21.84
C ASN A 893 24.11 3.02 21.79
N ALA A 894 25.05 3.58 21.03
CA ALA A 894 26.37 2.98 20.81
C ALA A 894 27.46 3.47 21.79
N LEU A 895 27.12 4.16 22.88
CA LEU A 895 28.10 4.69 23.83
C LEU A 895 28.96 3.57 24.43
N GLY A 896 30.28 3.67 24.25
CA GLY A 896 31.25 2.66 24.70
C GLY A 896 31.55 1.57 23.67
N CYS A 897 30.75 1.47 22.60
CA CYS A 897 31.07 0.61 21.47
C CYS A 897 32.24 1.19 20.65
N ARG A 898 32.96 0.30 19.96
CA ARG A 898 33.98 0.60 18.96
C ARG A 898 33.42 0.33 17.58
N VAL A 899 33.80 1.12 16.59
CA VAL A 899 33.45 0.89 15.19
C VAL A 899 34.71 0.66 14.36
N LYS A 900 34.66 -0.37 13.52
CA LYS A 900 35.67 -0.70 12.51
C LYS A 900 35.05 -0.52 11.13
N GLY A 901 35.66 0.35 10.32
CA GLY A 901 35.36 0.48 8.89
C GLY A 901 36.27 -0.39 8.03
N ALA A 902 36.23 -0.22 6.71
CA ALA A 902 37.00 -1.03 5.77
C ALA A 902 38.54 -0.93 5.97
N ASP A 903 39.06 0.28 6.19
CA ASP A 903 40.51 0.58 6.11
C ASP A 903 41.06 1.35 7.35
N GLY A 904 40.46 1.19 8.54
CA GLY A 904 40.75 2.06 9.70
C GLY A 904 40.92 1.37 11.06
N GLU A 905 41.79 1.95 11.89
CA GLU A 905 41.91 1.65 13.34
C GLU A 905 40.57 1.86 14.08
N PRO A 906 40.28 1.10 15.16
CA PRO A 906 38.98 1.15 15.83
C PRO A 906 38.70 2.53 16.46
N SER A 907 37.65 3.20 15.99
CA SER A 907 37.20 4.47 16.58
C SER A 907 36.12 4.24 17.64
N PRO A 908 36.01 5.09 18.67
CA PRO A 908 34.88 5.05 19.59
C PRO A 908 33.61 5.54 18.86
N ALA A 909 32.51 4.81 19.02
CA ALA A 909 31.21 5.29 18.54
C ALA A 909 30.81 6.56 19.30
N GLY A 910 30.68 7.68 18.57
CA GLY A 910 30.31 8.96 19.16
C GLY A 910 28.85 8.99 19.63
N ASN A 911 28.55 9.85 20.62
CA ASN A 911 27.20 10.08 21.14
C ASN A 911 26.29 10.81 20.11
N GLY A 912 25.87 10.13 19.04
CA GLY A 912 24.81 10.52 18.09
C GLY A 912 25.05 11.78 17.24
N ALA A 913 26.00 12.65 17.60
CA ALA A 913 26.21 13.95 16.96
C ALA A 913 27.21 13.89 15.78
N ASN A 914 28.27 13.10 15.92
CA ASN A 914 29.31 12.95 14.89
C ASN A 914 29.05 11.67 14.10
N GLY A 915 28.70 11.80 12.82
CA GLY A 915 28.52 10.68 11.91
C GLY A 915 29.87 10.08 11.46
N ILE A 916 29.84 8.79 11.11
CA ILE A 916 30.93 8.10 10.43
C ILE A 916 30.83 8.44 8.94
N GLU A 917 31.73 9.27 8.44
CA GLU A 917 31.80 9.62 7.01
C GLU A 917 32.47 8.48 6.23
N LEU A 918 31.90 8.12 5.08
CA LEU A 918 32.36 7.07 4.16
C LEU A 918 32.36 7.60 2.71
N PRO A 919 33.30 7.15 1.86
CA PRO A 919 33.25 7.46 0.44
C PRO A 919 32.10 6.72 -0.26
N GLU A 920 31.85 7.05 -1.52
CA GLU A 920 30.90 6.31 -2.37
C GLU A 920 31.22 4.81 -2.50
N GLY A 921 30.23 4.03 -2.93
CA GLY A 921 30.28 2.57 -3.04
C GLY A 921 29.89 1.82 -1.77
N LYS A 922 30.24 0.53 -1.75
CA LYS A 922 29.75 -0.46 -0.79
C LYS A 922 30.73 -0.70 0.35
N HIS A 923 30.32 -0.36 1.58
CA HIS A 923 31.18 -0.44 2.78
C HIS A 923 30.52 -1.24 3.90
N ALA A 924 31.32 -1.93 4.70
CA ALA A 924 30.89 -2.62 5.90
C ALA A 924 31.34 -1.87 7.16
N LEU A 925 30.44 -1.78 8.15
CA LEU A 925 30.74 -1.26 9.48
C LEU A 925 30.51 -2.38 10.50
N VAL A 926 31.54 -2.71 11.28
CA VAL A 926 31.44 -3.62 12.42
C VAL A 926 31.44 -2.80 13.70
N VAL A 927 30.38 -2.96 14.51
CA VAL A 927 30.15 -2.28 15.78
C VAL A 927 30.32 -3.31 16.90
N GLU A 928 31.36 -3.16 17.70
CA GLU A 928 31.70 -4.03 18.83
C GLU A 928 31.40 -3.31 20.13
N CYS A 929 30.51 -3.86 20.96
CA CYS A 929 30.06 -3.27 22.21
C CYS A 929 30.54 -4.07 23.44
N PRO A 930 30.66 -3.42 24.62
CA PRO A 930 31.15 -4.06 25.85
C PRO A 930 30.26 -5.19 26.38
#